data_AF-A0A9P9CYC0-F1
#
_entry.id   AF-A0A9P9CYC0-F1
#
_cell.length_a   1.000
_cell.length_b   1.000
_cell.length_c   1.000
_cell.angle_alpha   90.00
_cell.angle_beta   90.00
_cell.angle_gamma   90.00
#
_symmetry.space_group_name_H-M   'P 1'
#
loop_
_entity.id
_entity.type
_entity.pdbx_description
1 polymer ?
#
loop_
_entity_poly.entity_id
_entity_poly.type
_entity_poly.pdbx_seq_one_letter_code
_entity_poly.pdbx_strand_id
1 'polypeptide(L)'
;MPTNKGASGSLRTLAPSASGHGSRVVPTLPETAGNPIDQFFAFVEKYCTQGRFHELQDLFQSRDRLQSSYDKLEVAYSRNIEELATKETQRQADQIKLQEAIHTREEGVKELKDNKAMSKQLAGKIDFLEGQVKQAISTSKLKENDTIKLNSTNQSQAKTIKELQSQKSALEEKLRSAKDELKSTTDELDKTRSHLMSFQAFIVNLESLPHQGRKIQSLLGSFFNIALKHMVKFMRDDLPDSCQADQPAWTKLRKAISIQQAIPLPASDSPAAKRMRVVAGVVVLGKALAKHVFSPTYLTQGDELNSVLSCLEDQDPMQEVFLRAALLKALPQRQNENRDAALNLVVAEVMDGLGLLILSARRAEFEASLRRISSEICHGWLQVQRLQDKVRLTLSIGFSEEWQPIPLRLTQASARPETPSVSSPSAQPSKAQSKDGRQALQQPKPEPKSPSSHDFLEAVWPAFLVANADQPQDGDDSTAWMLLHNGYAITKAQIKEAEDEMAAEESSSRRNRRTARQSIGDPPTDKLAYLLHHDEDDKYQYNDPYQQALLQRLIKTKSREEARAIIQGHFPEGLEASEAFLKTKEGPPVQPYVPDFKLLPWHLPREVHNWFEGALSSINGTKGGRPSSLVLIGPPRSGKTTFALTFGRPGLMTGRWDMDELLRPGMTHLVLKNVDLEDFPTKRQLAGCQMSLFIHDRDGEGKNVAFGRPVIWVCTPEMNPLNDPEIGSYMHDPSSGVVIVKIENKLYG
;
A
#
# COMPACT_ATOMS: atom_id res chain seq x y z
N MET A 1 -51.96 -110.10 -49.41
CA MET A 1 -52.91 -110.87 -48.56
C MET A 1 -54.21 -110.09 -48.43
N PRO A 2 -55.38 -110.72 -48.17
CA PRO A 2 -55.77 -112.04 -48.69
C PRO A 2 -57.29 -112.16 -49.06
N THR A 3 -57.60 -113.05 -50.02
CA THR A 3 -58.83 -113.90 -50.10
C THR A 3 -60.23 -113.20 -50.17
N ASN A 4 -61.40 -113.84 -50.42
CA ASN A 4 -61.75 -115.27 -50.63
C ASN A 4 -63.08 -115.48 -51.43
N LYS A 5 -63.26 -116.67 -52.04
CA LYS A 5 -64.55 -117.34 -52.45
C LYS A 5 -65.48 -116.65 -53.49
N GLY A 6 -66.33 -117.35 -54.25
CA GLY A 6 -66.40 -118.80 -54.53
C GLY A 6 -67.81 -119.40 -54.78
N ALA A 7 -67.87 -120.46 -55.60
CA ALA A 7 -68.89 -121.55 -55.69
C ALA A 7 -70.23 -121.40 -56.47
N SER A 8 -70.39 -122.32 -57.45
CA SER A 8 -71.56 -123.22 -57.73
C SER A 8 -72.96 -122.71 -58.15
N GLY A 9 -73.65 -123.41 -59.07
CA GLY A 9 -75.04 -123.06 -59.46
C GLY A 9 -75.86 -123.91 -60.48
N SER A 10 -75.54 -125.19 -60.71
CA SER A 10 -76.38 -126.27 -61.31
C SER A 10 -77.77 -126.04 -61.97
N LEU A 11 -77.94 -126.60 -63.19
CA LEU A 11 -79.10 -127.42 -63.67
C LEU A 11 -80.45 -126.67 -63.96
N ARG A 12 -81.46 -127.18 -64.71
CA ARG A 12 -81.72 -128.49 -65.39
C ARG A 12 -82.82 -128.38 -66.48
N THR A 13 -82.65 -129.05 -67.65
CA THR A 13 -83.61 -129.94 -68.41
C THR A 13 -85.08 -129.51 -68.71
N LEU A 14 -85.83 -130.05 -69.70
CA LEU A 14 -85.60 -131.06 -70.77
C LEU A 14 -86.62 -130.87 -71.94
N ALA A 15 -86.50 -131.73 -72.95
CA ALA A 15 -87.45 -132.02 -74.05
C ALA A 15 -88.68 -132.86 -73.52
N PRO A 16 -89.48 -133.66 -74.28
CA PRO A 16 -89.40 -134.05 -75.72
C PRO A 16 -90.75 -134.23 -76.49
N SER A 17 -90.65 -134.77 -77.73
CA SER A 17 -91.58 -135.75 -78.36
C SER A 17 -93.05 -135.37 -78.70
N ALA A 18 -93.76 -136.05 -79.62
CA ALA A 18 -93.40 -136.80 -80.84
C ALA A 18 -94.69 -137.16 -81.66
N SER A 19 -94.50 -137.57 -82.93
CA SER A 19 -95.31 -138.56 -83.69
C SER A 19 -96.86 -138.62 -83.62
N GLY A 20 -97.52 -138.42 -84.78
CA GLY A 20 -97.89 -139.58 -85.62
C GLY A 20 -99.37 -139.94 -85.89
N HIS A 21 -99.66 -140.23 -87.18
CA HIS A 21 -100.64 -141.21 -87.75
C HIS A 21 -102.17 -141.00 -87.62
N GLY A 22 -102.95 -141.55 -88.59
CA GLY A 22 -104.28 -142.12 -88.24
C GLY A 22 -105.47 -142.28 -89.21
N SER A 23 -105.31 -142.74 -90.47
CA SER A 23 -106.25 -143.66 -91.20
C SER A 23 -107.82 -143.65 -91.07
N ARG A 24 -108.49 -143.46 -92.24
CA ARG A 24 -109.40 -144.45 -92.94
C ARG A 24 -110.87 -144.69 -92.46
N VAL A 25 -111.70 -145.29 -93.36
CA VAL A 25 -113.05 -145.97 -93.19
C VAL A 25 -114.32 -145.11 -93.54
N VAL A 26 -115.37 -145.43 -94.36
CA VAL A 26 -115.90 -146.58 -95.21
C VAL A 26 -117.05 -147.44 -94.57
N PRO A 27 -118.17 -147.91 -95.20
CA PRO A 27 -119.02 -147.56 -96.38
C PRO A 27 -120.59 -147.79 -96.19
N THR A 28 -121.32 -148.19 -97.27
CA THR A 28 -122.55 -149.08 -97.39
C THR A 28 -124.03 -148.60 -97.24
N LEU A 29 -124.82 -148.75 -98.33
CA LEU A 29 -126.02 -149.64 -98.61
C LEU A 29 -127.11 -149.92 -97.52
N PRO A 30 -128.35 -150.40 -97.84
CA PRO A 30 -128.86 -151.14 -99.03
C PRO A 30 -130.16 -150.52 -99.67
N GLU A 31 -131.21 -151.14 -100.28
CA GLU A 31 -131.65 -152.54 -100.48
C GLU A 31 -132.56 -152.85 -101.73
N THR A 32 -133.90 -153.00 -101.57
CA THR A 32 -134.90 -153.69 -102.44
C THR A 32 -135.89 -152.77 -103.20
N ALA A 33 -136.65 -153.17 -104.24
CA ALA A 33 -136.66 -154.36 -105.14
C ALA A 33 -137.43 -154.05 -106.46
N GLY A 34 -137.06 -154.67 -107.59
CA GLY A 34 -137.88 -154.61 -108.84
C GLY A 34 -137.18 -155.06 -110.14
N ASN A 35 -137.83 -156.00 -110.85
CA ASN A 35 -137.68 -156.47 -112.26
C ASN A 35 -136.31 -156.34 -113.01
N PRO A 36 -135.70 -157.43 -113.54
CA PRO A 36 -134.34 -157.38 -114.14
C PRO A 36 -134.17 -156.86 -115.57
N ILE A 37 -135.22 -156.67 -116.39
CA ILE A 37 -135.06 -156.53 -117.86
C ILE A 37 -134.86 -155.07 -118.31
N ASP A 38 -135.70 -154.14 -117.85
CA ASP A 38 -135.57 -152.71 -118.21
C ASP A 38 -134.29 -152.07 -117.65
N GLN A 39 -133.62 -152.76 -116.71
CA GLN A 39 -132.28 -152.46 -116.20
C GLN A 39 -131.21 -152.41 -117.32
N PHE A 40 -131.44 -153.03 -118.48
CA PHE A 40 -130.54 -152.98 -119.63
C PHE A 40 -130.68 -151.70 -120.46
N PHE A 41 -131.91 -151.22 -120.72
CA PHE A 41 -132.10 -149.92 -121.37
C PHE A 41 -131.69 -148.77 -120.43
N ALA A 42 -131.78 -148.99 -119.11
CA ALA A 42 -131.15 -148.17 -118.08
C ALA A 42 -129.61 -148.28 -118.00
N PHE A 43 -128.91 -148.50 -119.12
CA PHE A 43 -127.44 -148.51 -119.21
C PHE A 43 -126.83 -147.28 -119.90
N VAL A 44 -127.43 -146.79 -121.01
CA VAL A 44 -126.77 -145.80 -121.90
C VAL A 44 -127.22 -144.36 -121.67
N GLU A 45 -128.53 -144.09 -121.60
CA GLU A 45 -129.07 -142.73 -121.35
C GLU A 45 -128.57 -142.16 -120.01
N LYS A 46 -128.34 -143.08 -119.07
CA LYS A 46 -127.70 -142.94 -117.75
C LYS A 46 -126.26 -142.40 -117.79
N TYR A 47 -125.59 -142.34 -118.94
CA TYR A 47 -124.19 -141.89 -119.04
C TYR A 47 -124.05 -140.38 -119.32
N CYS A 48 -125.07 -139.72 -119.89
CA CYS A 48 -124.91 -138.40 -120.52
C CYS A 48 -125.57 -137.21 -119.81
N THR A 49 -126.46 -137.44 -118.84
CA THR A 49 -127.19 -136.37 -118.12
C THR A 49 -126.87 -136.29 -116.62
N GLN A 50 -125.95 -137.13 -116.13
CA GLN A 50 -125.65 -137.25 -114.70
C GLN A 50 -124.69 -136.17 -114.18
N GLY A 51 -124.87 -135.80 -112.91
CA GLY A 51 -124.16 -134.72 -112.22
C GLY A 51 -122.63 -134.82 -112.13
N ARG A 52 -122.00 -135.88 -112.64
CA ARG A 52 -120.53 -135.97 -112.76
C ARG A 52 -119.93 -134.89 -113.67
N PHE A 53 -120.73 -134.36 -114.61
CA PHE A 53 -120.34 -133.18 -115.38
C PHE A 53 -120.29 -131.91 -114.51
N HIS A 54 -121.16 -131.80 -113.50
CA HIS A 54 -121.12 -130.73 -112.50
C HIS A 54 -120.03 -130.97 -111.43
N GLU A 55 -119.69 -132.21 -111.06
CA GLU A 55 -118.52 -132.48 -110.19
C GLU A 55 -117.22 -131.90 -110.81
N LEU A 56 -117.06 -131.97 -112.13
CA LEU A 56 -115.94 -131.35 -112.85
C LEU A 56 -116.01 -129.80 -112.81
N GLN A 57 -117.22 -129.25 -112.83
CA GLN A 57 -117.48 -127.80 -112.79
C GLN A 57 -117.24 -127.20 -111.39
N ASP A 58 -117.60 -127.93 -110.33
CA ASP A 58 -117.29 -127.58 -108.93
C ASP A 58 -115.79 -127.73 -108.62
N LEU A 59 -115.08 -128.65 -109.29
CA LEU A 59 -113.62 -128.75 -109.22
C LEU A 59 -112.93 -127.49 -109.77
N PHE A 60 -113.43 -126.93 -110.88
CA PHE A 60 -112.96 -125.63 -111.39
C PHE A 60 -113.24 -124.49 -110.41
N GLN A 61 -114.48 -124.37 -109.89
CA GLN A 61 -114.79 -123.34 -108.88
C GLN A 61 -113.94 -123.48 -107.59
N SER A 62 -113.62 -124.71 -107.19
CA SER A 62 -112.79 -124.99 -106.03
C SER A 62 -111.33 -124.55 -106.26
N ARG A 63 -110.80 -124.70 -107.48
CA ARG A 63 -109.47 -124.22 -107.85
C ARG A 63 -109.36 -122.70 -107.74
N ASP A 64 -110.35 -121.97 -108.27
CA ASP A 64 -110.29 -120.50 -108.28
C ASP A 64 -110.55 -119.89 -106.89
N ARG A 65 -111.29 -120.58 -106.01
CA ARG A 65 -111.36 -120.28 -104.57
C ARG A 65 -110.02 -120.50 -103.86
N LEU A 66 -109.28 -121.56 -104.22
CA LEU A 66 -107.97 -121.84 -103.65
C LEU A 66 -106.92 -120.80 -104.11
N GLN A 67 -106.96 -120.40 -105.38
CA GLN A 67 -106.16 -119.30 -105.92
C GLN A 67 -106.40 -118.00 -105.12
N SER A 68 -107.67 -117.63 -104.94
CA SER A 68 -108.10 -116.47 -104.14
C SER A 68 -107.72 -116.53 -102.65
N SER A 69 -107.30 -117.70 -102.16
CA SER A 69 -106.75 -117.87 -100.81
C SER A 69 -105.22 -117.75 -100.76
N TYR A 70 -104.54 -117.97 -101.88
CA TYR A 70 -103.08 -117.85 -101.99
C TYR A 70 -102.67 -116.36 -102.05
N ASP A 71 -103.33 -115.59 -102.91
CA ASP A 71 -103.09 -114.14 -103.09
C ASP A 71 -103.25 -113.37 -101.76
N LYS A 72 -104.22 -113.78 -100.93
CA LYS A 72 -104.45 -113.21 -99.58
C LYS A 72 -103.36 -113.56 -98.58
N LEU A 73 -102.72 -114.72 -98.72
CA LEU A 73 -101.63 -115.17 -97.84
C LEU A 73 -100.31 -114.46 -98.20
N GLU A 74 -100.07 -114.22 -99.49
CA GLU A 74 -98.91 -113.46 -99.98
C GLU A 74 -98.92 -112.03 -99.45
N VAL A 75 -100.05 -111.31 -99.57
CA VAL A 75 -100.24 -109.94 -99.02
C VAL A 75 -100.00 -109.90 -97.50
N ALA A 76 -100.40 -110.94 -96.76
CA ALA A 76 -100.15 -111.03 -95.33
C ALA A 76 -98.66 -111.27 -95.00
N TYR A 77 -97.94 -112.01 -95.85
CA TYR A 77 -96.52 -112.32 -95.66
C TYR A 77 -95.63 -111.09 -95.91
N SER A 78 -95.90 -110.31 -96.96
CA SER A 78 -95.17 -109.07 -97.27
C SER A 78 -95.20 -108.08 -96.10
N ARG A 79 -96.39 -107.87 -95.51
CA ARG A 79 -96.60 -106.89 -94.42
C ARG A 79 -95.79 -107.22 -93.14
N ASN A 80 -95.60 -108.50 -92.83
CA ASN A 80 -94.81 -108.93 -91.67
C ASN A 80 -93.29 -108.65 -91.85
N ILE A 81 -92.79 -108.65 -93.08
CA ILE A 81 -91.38 -108.36 -93.38
C ILE A 81 -91.08 -106.86 -93.19
N GLU A 82 -92.00 -105.99 -93.59
CA GLU A 82 -91.88 -104.53 -93.37
C GLU A 82 -91.83 -104.19 -91.88
N GLU A 83 -92.71 -104.77 -91.06
CA GLU A 83 -92.74 -104.47 -89.62
C GLU A 83 -91.45 -104.93 -88.90
N LEU A 84 -90.85 -106.05 -89.31
CA LEU A 84 -89.55 -106.51 -88.80
C LEU A 84 -88.41 -105.53 -89.15
N ALA A 85 -88.38 -104.99 -90.36
CA ALA A 85 -87.35 -104.04 -90.79
C ALA A 85 -87.38 -102.72 -89.96
N THR A 86 -88.57 -102.26 -89.56
CA THR A 86 -88.71 -101.06 -88.70
C THR A 86 -88.19 -101.27 -87.28
N LYS A 87 -88.23 -102.51 -86.75
CA LYS A 87 -87.82 -102.79 -85.36
C LYS A 87 -86.30 -102.92 -85.21
N GLU A 88 -85.59 -103.45 -86.20
CA GLU A 88 -84.13 -103.52 -86.14
C GLU A 88 -83.46 -102.15 -86.33
N THR A 89 -84.02 -101.28 -87.18
CA THR A 89 -83.55 -99.89 -87.33
C THR A 89 -83.75 -99.07 -86.06
N GLN A 90 -84.88 -99.23 -85.36
CA GLN A 90 -85.09 -98.65 -84.02
C GLN A 90 -84.03 -99.13 -83.02
N ARG A 91 -83.71 -100.43 -83.00
CA ARG A 91 -82.74 -101.02 -82.06
C ARG A 91 -81.32 -100.48 -82.24
N GLN A 92 -80.90 -100.24 -83.48
CA GLN A 92 -79.58 -99.68 -83.78
C GLN A 92 -79.47 -98.20 -83.36
N ALA A 93 -80.54 -97.41 -83.51
CA ALA A 93 -80.55 -96.00 -83.11
C ALA A 93 -80.37 -95.80 -81.59
N ASP A 94 -80.94 -96.68 -80.76
CA ASP A 94 -80.82 -96.59 -79.30
C ASP A 94 -79.46 -97.13 -78.79
N GLN A 95 -78.80 -98.04 -79.52
CA GLN A 95 -77.46 -98.51 -79.19
C GLN A 95 -76.39 -97.40 -79.36
N ILE A 96 -76.54 -96.51 -80.33
CA ILE A 96 -75.63 -95.37 -80.55
C ILE A 96 -75.69 -94.38 -79.38
N LYS A 97 -76.91 -93.93 -78.99
CA LYS A 97 -77.13 -92.98 -77.89
C LYS A 97 -76.50 -93.42 -76.57
N LEU A 98 -76.49 -94.74 -76.31
CA LEU A 98 -75.90 -95.28 -75.08
C LEU A 98 -74.38 -95.19 -75.07
N GLN A 99 -73.71 -95.29 -76.22
CA GLN A 99 -72.26 -95.10 -76.32
C GLN A 99 -71.86 -93.63 -76.13
N GLU A 100 -72.61 -92.69 -76.71
CA GLU A 100 -72.40 -91.25 -76.52
C GLU A 100 -72.50 -90.87 -75.03
N ALA A 101 -73.55 -91.33 -74.34
CA ALA A 101 -73.78 -91.05 -72.92
C ALA A 101 -72.71 -91.63 -71.98
N ILE A 102 -72.03 -92.72 -72.38
CA ILE A 102 -70.88 -93.26 -71.65
C ILE A 102 -69.67 -92.35 -71.84
N HIS A 103 -69.38 -91.93 -73.09
CA HIS A 103 -68.20 -91.12 -73.41
C HIS A 103 -68.19 -89.77 -72.66
N THR A 104 -69.31 -89.03 -72.69
CA THR A 104 -69.44 -87.74 -71.97
C THR A 104 -69.22 -87.88 -70.46
N ARG A 105 -69.56 -89.04 -69.88
CA ARG A 105 -69.38 -89.30 -68.45
C ARG A 105 -67.93 -89.55 -68.07
N GLU A 106 -67.14 -90.16 -68.96
CA GLU A 106 -65.71 -90.39 -68.72
C GLU A 106 -64.90 -89.08 -68.78
N GLU A 107 -65.27 -88.15 -69.67
CA GLU A 107 -64.66 -86.83 -69.78
C GLU A 107 -64.87 -86.00 -68.50
N GLY A 108 -66.11 -85.91 -67.99
CA GLY A 108 -66.41 -85.18 -66.74
C GLY A 108 -65.69 -85.75 -65.50
N VAL A 109 -65.41 -87.06 -65.48
CA VAL A 109 -64.62 -87.70 -64.40
C VAL A 109 -63.13 -87.34 -64.48
N LYS A 110 -62.62 -87.05 -65.69
CA LYS A 110 -61.25 -86.58 -65.91
C LYS A 110 -61.09 -85.13 -65.43
N GLU A 111 -61.98 -84.24 -65.85
CA GLU A 111 -61.96 -82.82 -65.47
C GLU A 111 -62.07 -82.61 -63.94
N LEU A 112 -62.88 -83.44 -63.25
CA LEU A 112 -62.98 -83.44 -61.79
C LEU A 112 -61.68 -83.88 -61.07
N LYS A 113 -60.84 -84.72 -61.68
CA LYS A 113 -59.52 -85.07 -61.11
C LYS A 113 -58.54 -83.90 -61.25
N ASP A 114 -58.52 -83.26 -62.40
CA ASP A 114 -57.57 -82.18 -62.69
C ASP A 114 -57.87 -80.93 -61.85
N ASN A 115 -59.15 -80.57 -61.70
CA ASN A 115 -59.58 -79.53 -60.77
C ASN A 115 -59.21 -79.85 -59.30
N LYS A 116 -59.32 -81.11 -58.87
CA LYS A 116 -58.94 -81.53 -57.51
C LYS A 116 -57.42 -81.46 -57.29
N ALA A 117 -56.61 -81.71 -58.32
CA ALA A 117 -55.16 -81.50 -58.28
C ALA A 117 -54.80 -80.00 -58.18
N MET A 118 -55.42 -79.16 -59.01
CA MET A 118 -55.18 -77.71 -59.00
C MET A 118 -55.61 -77.06 -57.67
N SER A 119 -56.75 -77.45 -57.11
CA SER A 119 -57.20 -77.01 -55.78
C SER A 119 -56.17 -77.31 -54.69
N LYS A 120 -55.57 -78.52 -54.70
CA LYS A 120 -54.52 -78.90 -53.75
C LYS A 120 -53.21 -78.10 -53.95
N GLN A 121 -52.89 -77.73 -55.19
CA GLN A 121 -51.75 -76.86 -55.50
C GLN A 121 -51.98 -75.41 -55.03
N LEU A 122 -53.21 -74.91 -55.13
CA LEU A 122 -53.59 -73.58 -54.63
C LEU A 122 -53.53 -73.50 -53.10
N ALA A 123 -54.00 -74.53 -52.39
CA ALA A 123 -53.87 -74.61 -50.93
C ALA A 123 -52.40 -74.48 -50.47
N GLY A 124 -51.48 -75.26 -51.06
CA GLY A 124 -50.06 -75.17 -50.74
C GLY A 124 -49.40 -73.83 -51.09
N LYS A 125 -49.94 -73.07 -52.07
CA LYS A 125 -49.51 -71.69 -52.34
C LYS A 125 -50.04 -70.72 -51.28
N ILE A 126 -51.26 -70.91 -50.77
CA ILE A 126 -51.83 -70.09 -49.71
C ILE A 126 -51.04 -70.27 -48.41
N ASP A 127 -50.76 -71.50 -47.98
CA ASP A 127 -49.96 -71.79 -46.78
C ASP A 127 -48.57 -71.14 -46.85
N PHE A 128 -47.92 -71.20 -48.02
CA PHE A 128 -46.60 -70.60 -48.25
C PHE A 128 -46.63 -69.07 -48.23
N LEU A 129 -47.65 -68.44 -48.83
CA LEU A 129 -47.84 -66.99 -48.80
C LEU A 129 -48.21 -66.50 -47.39
N GLU A 130 -49.04 -67.22 -46.65
CA GLU A 130 -49.30 -66.94 -45.24
C GLU A 130 -48.02 -67.00 -44.40
N GLY A 131 -47.16 -68.00 -44.63
CA GLY A 131 -45.85 -68.09 -43.99
C GLY A 131 -44.99 -66.84 -44.23
N GLN A 132 -44.87 -66.41 -45.49
CA GLN A 132 -44.16 -65.18 -45.84
C GLN A 132 -44.80 -63.93 -45.22
N VAL A 133 -46.13 -63.80 -45.22
CA VAL A 133 -46.83 -62.66 -44.62
C VAL A 133 -46.61 -62.62 -43.10
N LYS A 134 -46.67 -63.76 -42.41
CA LYS A 134 -46.36 -63.87 -40.97
C LYS A 134 -44.91 -63.47 -40.66
N GLN A 135 -43.95 -63.85 -41.52
CA GLN A 135 -42.55 -63.43 -41.41
C GLN A 135 -42.35 -61.93 -41.71
N ALA A 136 -43.04 -61.40 -42.72
CA ALA A 136 -43.01 -59.97 -43.08
C ALA A 136 -43.59 -59.08 -41.97
N ILE A 137 -44.72 -59.48 -41.37
CA ILE A 137 -45.31 -58.77 -40.23
C ILE A 137 -44.35 -58.80 -39.02
N SER A 138 -43.72 -59.95 -38.75
CA SER A 138 -42.79 -60.09 -37.62
C SER A 138 -41.53 -59.22 -37.81
N THR A 139 -40.95 -59.21 -39.00
CA THR A 139 -39.78 -58.36 -39.32
C THR A 139 -40.13 -56.88 -39.44
N SER A 140 -41.35 -56.54 -39.86
CA SER A 140 -41.87 -55.17 -39.84
C SER A 140 -42.00 -54.65 -38.41
N LYS A 141 -42.61 -55.41 -37.49
CA LYS A 141 -42.74 -55.03 -36.06
C LYS A 141 -41.40 -54.88 -35.34
N LEU A 142 -40.38 -55.67 -35.71
CA LEU A 142 -39.02 -55.47 -35.19
C LEU A 142 -38.43 -54.13 -35.66
N LYS A 143 -38.47 -53.88 -36.98
CA LYS A 143 -38.01 -52.60 -37.57
C LYS A 143 -38.77 -51.39 -37.05
N GLU A 144 -40.06 -51.51 -36.79
CA GLU A 144 -40.92 -50.47 -36.21
C GLU A 144 -40.47 -50.13 -34.77
N ASN A 145 -40.28 -51.15 -33.91
CA ASN A 145 -39.74 -50.95 -32.57
C ASN A 145 -38.35 -50.32 -32.58
N ASP A 146 -37.46 -50.74 -33.48
CA ASP A 146 -36.12 -50.17 -33.59
C ASP A 146 -36.15 -48.75 -34.17
N THR A 147 -37.09 -48.44 -35.07
CA THR A 147 -37.33 -47.07 -35.55
C THR A 147 -37.83 -46.16 -34.43
N ILE A 148 -38.71 -46.65 -33.55
CA ILE A 148 -39.18 -45.91 -32.36
C ILE A 148 -38.01 -45.62 -31.40
N LYS A 149 -37.16 -46.62 -31.11
CA LYS A 149 -35.93 -46.43 -30.29
C LYS A 149 -34.95 -45.45 -30.93
N LEU A 150 -34.72 -45.54 -32.24
CA LEU A 150 -33.82 -44.66 -32.96
C LEU A 150 -34.35 -43.22 -32.95
N ASN A 151 -35.66 -43.03 -33.14
CA ASN A 151 -36.28 -41.72 -33.10
C ASN A 151 -36.23 -41.09 -31.69
N SER A 152 -36.49 -41.86 -30.62
CA SER A 152 -36.35 -41.35 -29.25
C SER A 152 -34.90 -41.01 -28.88
N THR A 153 -33.93 -41.77 -29.40
CA THR A 153 -32.49 -41.51 -29.26
C THR A 153 -32.06 -40.26 -30.04
N ASN A 154 -32.51 -40.11 -31.29
CA ASN A 154 -32.28 -38.91 -32.08
C ASN A 154 -32.91 -37.67 -31.42
N GLN A 155 -34.09 -37.81 -30.81
CA GLN A 155 -34.76 -36.71 -30.10
C GLN A 155 -34.04 -36.33 -28.79
N SER A 156 -33.43 -37.28 -28.07
CA SER A 156 -32.60 -36.96 -26.90
C SER A 156 -31.27 -36.33 -27.30
N GLN A 157 -30.58 -36.87 -28.31
CA GLN A 157 -29.37 -36.29 -28.88
C GLN A 157 -29.60 -34.87 -29.42
N ALA A 158 -30.71 -34.62 -30.11
CA ALA A 158 -31.06 -33.28 -30.61
C ALA A 158 -31.31 -32.26 -29.47
N LYS A 159 -31.77 -32.70 -28.30
CA LYS A 159 -31.84 -31.85 -27.10
C LYS A 159 -30.44 -31.55 -26.56
N THR A 160 -29.59 -32.58 -26.40
CA THR A 160 -28.20 -32.42 -25.93
C THR A 160 -27.37 -31.55 -26.85
N ILE A 161 -27.54 -31.64 -28.18
CA ILE A 161 -26.85 -30.79 -29.15
C ILE A 161 -27.29 -29.32 -28.99
N LYS A 162 -28.58 -29.04 -28.80
CA LYS A 162 -29.07 -27.67 -28.55
C LYS A 162 -28.55 -27.09 -27.23
N GLU A 163 -28.50 -27.90 -26.18
CA GLU A 163 -27.93 -27.53 -24.88
C GLU A 163 -26.42 -27.22 -24.99
N LEU A 164 -25.65 -28.10 -25.64
CA LEU A 164 -24.23 -27.85 -25.88
C LEU A 164 -23.98 -26.65 -26.80
N GLN A 165 -24.87 -26.35 -27.75
CA GLN A 165 -24.81 -25.15 -28.57
C GLN A 165 -25.07 -23.87 -27.75
N SER A 166 -26.06 -23.87 -26.84
CA SER A 166 -26.32 -22.71 -25.97
C SER A 166 -25.15 -22.49 -25.01
N GLN A 167 -24.67 -23.55 -24.34
CA GLN A 167 -23.50 -23.50 -23.46
C GLN A 167 -22.24 -23.04 -24.20
N LYS A 168 -22.00 -23.52 -25.43
CA LYS A 168 -20.91 -23.05 -26.28
C LYS A 168 -21.03 -21.54 -26.53
N SER A 169 -22.19 -21.06 -26.97
CA SER A 169 -22.37 -19.63 -27.26
C SER A 169 -22.16 -18.74 -26.01
N ALA A 170 -22.66 -19.16 -24.85
CA ALA A 170 -22.45 -18.46 -23.58
C ALA A 170 -20.99 -18.50 -23.11
N LEU A 171 -20.23 -19.54 -23.45
CA LEU A 171 -18.78 -19.62 -23.19
C LEU A 171 -17.97 -18.78 -24.18
N GLU A 172 -18.36 -18.71 -25.46
CA GLU A 172 -17.74 -17.82 -26.45
C GLU A 172 -17.97 -16.34 -26.11
N GLU A 173 -19.16 -15.98 -25.62
CA GLU A 173 -19.48 -14.64 -25.13
C GLU A 173 -18.69 -14.27 -23.86
N LYS A 174 -18.59 -15.19 -22.88
CA LYS A 174 -17.74 -15.00 -21.69
C LYS A 174 -16.25 -14.90 -22.04
N LEU A 175 -15.76 -15.72 -22.96
CA LEU A 175 -14.38 -15.67 -23.45
C LEU A 175 -14.08 -14.32 -24.12
N ARG A 176 -15.04 -13.80 -24.90
CA ARG A 176 -14.94 -12.47 -25.51
C ARG A 176 -14.92 -11.37 -24.45
N SER A 177 -15.86 -11.38 -23.52
CA SER A 177 -15.92 -10.40 -22.42
C SER A 177 -14.61 -10.36 -21.62
N ALA A 178 -14.11 -11.53 -21.19
CA ALA A 178 -12.87 -11.62 -20.44
C ALA A 178 -11.62 -11.21 -21.26
N LYS A 179 -11.64 -11.40 -22.59
CA LYS A 179 -10.57 -10.95 -23.49
C LYS A 179 -10.58 -9.43 -23.69
N ASP A 180 -11.77 -8.84 -23.84
CA ASP A 180 -11.94 -7.40 -24.00
C ASP A 180 -11.61 -6.67 -22.67
N GLU A 181 -11.96 -7.26 -21.52
CA GLU A 181 -11.58 -6.82 -20.16
C GLU A 181 -10.06 -6.94 -19.89
N LEU A 182 -9.44 -8.08 -20.24
CA LEU A 182 -7.99 -8.27 -20.14
C LEU A 182 -7.24 -7.27 -21.03
N LYS A 183 -7.79 -6.92 -22.20
CA LYS A 183 -7.22 -5.86 -23.04
C LYS A 183 -7.36 -4.50 -22.37
N SER A 184 -8.54 -4.13 -21.87
CA SER A 184 -8.76 -2.84 -21.20
C SER A 184 -7.83 -2.64 -20.00
N THR A 185 -7.66 -3.67 -19.17
CA THR A 185 -6.74 -3.63 -18.02
C THR A 185 -5.26 -3.60 -18.42
N THR A 186 -4.89 -4.19 -19.56
CA THR A 186 -3.54 -4.05 -20.14
C THR A 186 -3.30 -2.62 -20.67
N ASP A 187 -4.26 -2.07 -21.42
CA ASP A 187 -4.20 -0.70 -21.96
C ASP A 187 -4.11 0.34 -20.80
N GLU A 188 -4.79 0.09 -19.67
CA GLU A 188 -4.67 0.90 -18.44
C GLU A 188 -3.34 0.72 -17.70
N LEU A 189 -2.79 -0.50 -17.65
CA LEU A 189 -1.49 -0.78 -17.03
C LEU A 189 -0.35 -0.08 -17.77
N ASP A 190 -0.34 -0.11 -19.10
CA ASP A 190 0.67 0.60 -19.90
C ASP A 190 0.51 2.12 -19.81
N LYS A 191 -0.73 2.63 -19.69
CA LYS A 191 -1.00 4.06 -19.46
C LYS A 191 -0.50 4.53 -18.09
N THR A 192 -0.81 3.79 -17.02
CA THR A 192 -0.34 4.09 -15.66
C THR A 192 1.18 3.95 -15.52
N ARG A 193 1.79 2.94 -16.16
CA ARG A 193 3.25 2.81 -16.30
C ARG A 193 3.88 4.01 -17.01
N SER A 194 3.25 4.49 -18.08
CA SER A 194 3.71 5.67 -18.84
C SER A 194 3.62 6.95 -18.00
N HIS A 195 2.54 7.13 -17.23
CA HIS A 195 2.43 8.24 -16.27
C HIS A 195 3.52 8.14 -15.19
N LEU A 196 3.77 6.95 -14.63
CA LEU A 196 4.78 6.74 -13.58
C LEU A 196 6.20 7.03 -14.09
N MET A 197 6.55 6.61 -15.31
CA MET A 197 7.81 6.99 -15.95
C MET A 197 7.92 8.51 -16.17
N SER A 198 6.81 9.17 -16.54
CA SER A 198 6.79 10.64 -16.66
C SER A 198 7.02 11.32 -15.31
N PHE A 199 6.44 10.84 -14.22
CA PHE A 199 6.70 11.37 -12.87
C PHE A 199 8.16 11.13 -12.44
N GLN A 200 8.70 9.94 -12.65
CA GLN A 200 10.10 9.63 -12.32
C GLN A 200 11.10 10.52 -13.07
N ALA A 201 10.79 10.97 -14.29
CA ALA A 201 11.67 11.87 -15.06
C ALA A 201 11.90 13.24 -14.38
N PHE A 202 10.92 13.72 -13.59
CA PHE A 202 10.99 14.97 -12.83
C PHE A 202 11.71 14.86 -11.47
N ILE A 203 12.25 13.69 -11.14
CA ILE A 203 12.75 13.37 -9.80
C ILE A 203 14.22 12.91 -9.90
N VAL A 204 15.01 13.14 -8.85
CA VAL A 204 16.35 12.54 -8.68
C VAL A 204 16.20 11.18 -8.00
N ASN A 205 16.75 10.11 -8.59
CA ASN A 205 16.83 8.83 -7.89
C ASN A 205 17.76 8.95 -6.69
N LEU A 206 17.23 8.74 -5.48
CA LEU A 206 17.98 8.81 -4.23
C LEU A 206 18.62 7.45 -3.89
N GLU A 207 19.74 7.48 -3.18
CA GLU A 207 20.53 6.31 -2.81
C GLU A 207 20.30 5.92 -1.34
N SER A 208 19.91 4.67 -1.06
CA SER A 208 19.67 4.20 0.31
C SER A 208 20.96 4.04 1.11
N LEU A 209 20.99 4.59 2.33
CA LEU A 209 22.19 4.70 3.16
C LEU A 209 22.92 3.38 3.47
N PRO A 210 22.26 2.23 3.74
CA PRO A 210 22.95 0.98 4.08
C PRO A 210 23.97 0.49 3.03
N HIS A 211 23.83 0.91 1.77
CA HIS A 211 24.78 0.57 0.70
C HIS A 211 25.92 1.58 0.55
N GLN A 212 25.75 2.82 1.01
CA GLN A 212 26.75 3.90 0.90
C GLN A 212 27.38 4.34 2.23
N GLY A 213 26.89 3.85 3.39
CA GLY A 213 27.21 4.39 4.72
C GLY A 213 28.70 4.60 4.99
N ARG A 214 29.56 3.61 4.72
CA ARG A 214 31.03 3.75 4.89
C ARG A 214 31.66 4.78 3.95
N LYS A 215 31.15 4.93 2.72
CA LYS A 215 31.60 5.95 1.77
C LYS A 215 31.21 7.35 2.26
N ILE A 216 29.96 7.52 2.71
CA ILE A 216 29.48 8.81 3.24
C ILE A 216 30.18 9.17 4.54
N GLN A 217 30.35 8.24 5.48
CA GLN A 217 31.11 8.46 6.71
C GLN A 217 32.56 8.89 6.41
N SER A 218 33.25 8.23 5.49
CA SER A 218 34.59 8.65 5.05
C SER A 218 34.61 10.02 4.36
N LEU A 219 33.53 10.39 3.67
CA LEU A 219 33.38 11.68 3.00
C LEU A 219 33.16 12.82 4.03
N LEU A 220 32.28 12.62 5.01
CA LEU A 220 32.04 13.56 6.13
C LEU A 220 33.31 13.78 6.95
N GLY A 221 34.03 12.69 7.28
CA GLY A 221 35.33 12.77 7.94
C GLY A 221 36.40 13.47 7.11
N SER A 222 36.33 13.39 5.77
CA SER A 222 37.22 14.16 4.89
C SER A 222 37.00 15.67 5.02
N PHE A 223 35.76 16.15 5.16
CA PHE A 223 35.46 17.58 5.27
C PHE A 223 36.11 18.22 6.49
N PHE A 224 35.98 17.58 7.66
CA PHE A 224 36.67 18.02 8.87
C PHE A 224 38.18 18.02 8.70
N ASN A 225 38.75 16.97 8.10
CA ASN A 225 40.18 16.87 7.87
C ASN A 225 40.70 17.96 6.90
N ILE A 226 39.92 18.35 5.90
CA ILE A 226 40.24 19.44 4.98
C ILE A 226 40.21 20.78 5.73
N ALA A 227 39.13 21.06 6.46
CA ALA A 227 38.96 22.28 7.26
C ALA A 227 40.08 22.46 8.31
N LEU A 228 40.35 21.41 9.10
CA LEU A 228 41.40 21.42 10.13
C LEU A 228 42.79 21.65 9.53
N LYS A 229 43.15 20.94 8.44
CA LYS A 229 44.45 21.13 7.76
C LYS A 229 44.61 22.54 7.21
N HIS A 230 43.55 23.13 6.67
CA HIS A 230 43.56 24.51 6.19
C HIS A 230 43.76 25.50 7.34
N MET A 231 43.00 25.41 8.44
CA MET A 231 43.17 26.30 9.59
C MET A 231 44.55 26.15 10.25
N VAL A 232 45.08 24.92 10.35
CA VAL A 232 46.45 24.66 10.83
C VAL A 232 47.54 25.32 9.96
N LYS A 233 47.31 25.50 8.65
CA LYS A 233 48.26 26.14 7.72
C LYS A 233 48.37 27.67 7.86
N PHE A 234 47.34 28.32 8.41
CA PHE A 234 47.25 29.79 8.45
C PHE A 234 47.17 30.37 9.88
N MET A 235 46.58 29.65 10.84
CA MET A 235 46.33 30.16 12.20
C MET A 235 47.46 29.83 13.21
N ARG A 236 48.56 29.22 12.73
CA ARG A 236 49.76 28.89 13.54
C ARG A 236 50.93 29.87 13.35
N ASP A 237 50.82 30.80 12.41
CA ASP A 237 51.79 31.88 12.21
C ASP A 237 51.83 32.81 13.44
N ASP A 238 52.92 33.55 13.60
CA ASP A 238 53.03 34.63 14.60
C ASP A 238 52.28 35.88 14.13
N LEU A 239 51.57 36.56 15.03
CA LEU A 239 50.85 37.80 14.75
C LEU A 239 51.74 39.02 15.10
N PRO A 240 51.80 40.05 14.24
CA PRO A 240 52.54 41.28 14.57
C PRO A 240 52.09 41.89 15.90
N ASP A 241 53.02 42.48 16.66
CA ASP A 241 52.75 43.11 17.96
C ASP A 241 51.60 44.14 17.90
N SER A 242 51.45 44.83 16.77
CA SER A 242 50.35 45.76 16.51
C SER A 242 48.97 45.10 16.46
N CYS A 243 48.87 43.86 15.98
CA CYS A 243 47.65 43.06 16.06
C CYS A 243 47.42 42.51 17.47
N GLN A 244 48.48 42.19 18.23
CA GLN A 244 48.35 41.72 19.62
C GLN A 244 47.89 42.86 20.55
N ALA A 245 48.28 44.10 20.27
CA ALA A 245 47.91 45.29 21.06
C ALA A 245 46.47 45.79 20.83
N ASP A 246 45.80 45.42 19.73
CA ASP A 246 44.45 45.89 19.38
C ASP A 246 43.36 45.18 20.20
N GLN A 247 43.32 45.48 21.50
CA GLN A 247 42.34 44.92 22.43
C GLN A 247 40.87 45.21 22.04
N PRO A 248 40.49 46.36 21.44
CA PRO A 248 39.17 46.55 20.84
C PRO A 248 38.83 45.51 19.76
N ALA A 249 39.75 45.26 18.81
CA ALA A 249 39.54 44.27 17.76
C ALA A 249 39.47 42.84 18.32
N TRP A 250 40.34 42.46 19.26
CA TRP A 250 40.22 41.19 19.99
C TRP A 250 38.90 41.07 20.77
N THR A 251 38.35 42.18 21.26
CA THR A 251 37.04 42.18 21.93
C THR A 251 35.88 41.99 20.93
N LYS A 252 35.94 42.59 19.72
CA LYS A 252 34.98 42.28 18.63
C LYS A 252 35.08 40.81 18.23
N LEU A 253 36.30 40.31 18.01
CA LEU A 253 36.61 38.94 17.61
C LEU A 253 36.07 37.92 18.62
N ARG A 254 36.38 38.10 19.91
CA ARG A 254 35.84 37.29 21.00
C ARG A 254 34.31 37.33 21.00
N LYS A 255 33.67 38.50 20.92
CA LYS A 255 32.19 38.60 20.86
C LYS A 255 31.56 37.93 19.62
N ALA A 256 32.25 37.89 18.48
CA ALA A 256 31.74 37.26 17.26
C ALA A 256 31.82 35.72 17.29
N ILE A 257 32.86 35.17 17.93
CA ILE A 257 33.09 33.72 18.03
C ILE A 257 32.39 33.14 19.26
N SER A 258 32.49 33.83 20.40
CA SER A 258 31.95 33.43 21.70
C SER A 258 30.46 33.73 21.84
N ILE A 259 29.62 32.95 21.16
CA ILE A 259 28.18 32.93 21.43
C ILE A 259 27.89 32.39 22.85
N GLN A 260 28.78 31.55 23.41
CA GLN A 260 28.66 30.96 24.76
C GLN A 260 29.93 31.06 25.64
N GLN A 261 30.86 31.98 25.35
CA GLN A 261 32.12 32.23 26.11
C GLN A 261 33.12 31.05 26.27
N ALA A 262 32.83 29.86 25.75
CA ALA A 262 33.53 28.61 26.08
C ALA A 262 34.95 28.42 25.47
N ILE A 263 35.39 29.29 24.56
CA ILE A 263 36.69 29.18 23.87
C ILE A 263 37.57 30.38 24.24
N PRO A 264 38.64 30.19 25.04
CA PRO A 264 39.57 31.27 25.34
C PRO A 264 40.39 31.63 24.10
N LEU A 265 40.54 32.93 23.84
CA LEU A 265 41.36 33.45 22.75
C LEU A 265 42.34 34.49 23.31
N PRO A 266 43.50 34.07 23.86
CA PRO A 266 44.59 34.98 24.21
C PRO A 266 45.08 35.74 22.98
N ALA A 267 45.62 36.94 23.19
CA ALA A 267 46.17 37.74 22.11
C ALA A 267 47.58 37.27 21.71
N SER A 268 48.33 36.72 22.67
CA SER A 268 49.72 36.30 22.48
C SER A 268 49.93 35.17 21.44
N ASP A 269 51.17 34.98 21.00
CA ASP A 269 51.61 33.90 20.10
C ASP A 269 51.96 32.58 20.80
N SER A 270 51.48 32.36 22.03
CA SER A 270 51.77 31.13 22.77
C SER A 270 51.34 29.86 22.01
N PRO A 271 51.96 28.69 22.31
CA PRO A 271 51.50 27.41 21.80
C PRO A 271 50.05 27.07 22.19
N ALA A 272 49.47 27.69 23.23
CA ALA A 272 48.08 27.53 23.61
C ALA A 272 47.17 28.43 22.75
N ALA A 273 47.49 29.72 22.69
CA ALA A 273 46.76 30.71 21.90
C ALA A 273 46.67 30.29 20.43
N LYS A 274 47.78 29.86 19.81
CA LYS A 274 47.80 29.34 18.43
C LYS A 274 46.92 28.11 18.23
N ARG A 275 46.78 27.24 19.23
CA ARG A 275 45.81 26.11 19.16
C ARG A 275 44.38 26.61 19.22
N MET A 276 44.08 27.61 20.05
CA MET A 276 42.73 28.18 20.14
C MET A 276 42.35 29.00 18.89
N ARG A 277 43.29 29.69 18.24
CA ARG A 277 43.08 30.32 16.92
C ARG A 277 42.68 29.28 15.85
N VAL A 278 43.33 28.11 15.83
CA VAL A 278 42.94 26.99 14.95
C VAL A 278 41.53 26.50 15.28
N VAL A 279 41.19 26.32 16.57
CA VAL A 279 39.85 25.90 17.01
C VAL A 279 38.80 26.90 16.52
N ALA A 280 38.97 28.19 16.82
CA ALA A 280 38.08 29.26 16.39
C ALA A 280 37.91 29.31 14.86
N GLY A 281 39.00 29.12 14.10
CA GLY A 281 38.93 29.02 12.65
C GLY A 281 38.02 27.87 12.17
N VAL A 282 38.12 26.70 12.80
CA VAL A 282 37.27 25.55 12.48
C VAL A 282 35.82 25.78 12.96
N VAL A 283 35.58 26.42 14.11
CA VAL A 283 34.24 26.81 14.59
C VAL A 283 33.55 27.73 13.60
N VAL A 284 34.20 28.81 13.17
CA VAL A 284 33.61 29.81 12.26
C VAL A 284 33.34 29.19 10.89
N LEU A 285 34.28 28.41 10.35
CA LEU A 285 34.06 27.69 9.09
C LEU A 285 32.97 26.62 9.21
N GLY A 286 32.91 25.87 10.31
CA GLY A 286 31.87 24.87 10.57
C GLY A 286 30.47 25.47 10.67
N LYS A 287 30.31 26.57 11.42
CA LYS A 287 29.05 27.32 11.53
C LYS A 287 28.64 27.93 10.18
N ALA A 288 29.56 28.52 9.42
CA ALA A 288 29.28 29.05 8.08
C ALA A 288 28.91 27.96 7.06
N LEU A 289 29.60 26.81 7.06
CA LEU A 289 29.26 25.68 6.19
C LEU A 289 27.89 25.07 6.56
N ALA A 290 27.58 24.92 7.84
CA ALA A 290 26.28 24.43 8.29
C ALA A 290 25.12 25.33 7.81
N LYS A 291 25.32 26.64 7.88
CA LYS A 291 24.35 27.68 7.51
C LYS A 291 24.10 27.80 6.00
N HIS A 292 25.16 27.69 5.17
CA HIS A 292 25.08 28.02 3.74
C HIS A 292 25.28 26.82 2.79
N VAL A 293 26.05 25.80 3.19
CA VAL A 293 26.45 24.67 2.31
C VAL A 293 25.76 23.37 2.69
N PHE A 294 25.55 23.07 3.98
CA PHE A 294 24.94 21.82 4.43
C PHE A 294 23.40 21.82 4.37
N SER A 295 22.81 22.50 3.37
CA SER A 295 21.38 22.52 3.11
C SER A 295 20.89 21.25 2.37
N PRO A 296 19.63 20.82 2.54
CA PRO A 296 18.99 19.78 1.71
C PRO A 296 18.89 20.12 0.21
N THR A 297 18.83 21.41 -0.19
CA THR A 297 18.72 21.84 -1.59
C THR A 297 19.16 23.30 -1.78
N TYR A 298 19.70 23.64 -2.95
CA TYR A 298 20.11 25.01 -3.27
C TYR A 298 19.03 25.80 -4.04
N LEU A 299 17.75 25.43 -3.97
CA LEU A 299 16.69 26.14 -4.72
C LEU A 299 16.41 27.55 -4.19
N THR A 300 16.63 27.78 -2.89
CA THR A 300 16.56 29.07 -2.19
C THR A 300 17.90 29.41 -1.55
N GLN A 301 18.08 30.68 -1.15
CA GLN A 301 19.24 31.15 -0.36
C GLN A 301 18.90 31.38 1.12
N GLY A 302 17.60 31.32 1.48
CA GLY A 302 17.10 31.43 2.84
C GLY A 302 16.61 30.10 3.38
N ASP A 303 16.58 30.00 4.71
CA ASP A 303 16.34 28.76 5.47
C ASP A 303 14.86 28.31 5.49
N GLU A 304 13.94 29.14 4.98
CA GLU A 304 12.49 28.87 4.92
C GLU A 304 12.18 27.48 4.31
N LEU A 305 12.82 27.14 3.19
CA LEU A 305 12.63 25.85 2.51
C LEU A 305 13.19 24.68 3.33
N ASN A 306 14.27 24.91 4.09
CA ASN A 306 14.84 23.91 4.99
C ASN A 306 13.89 23.66 6.17
N SER A 307 13.29 24.72 6.74
CA SER A 307 12.28 24.57 7.81
C SER A 307 11.06 23.79 7.32
N VAL A 308 10.58 24.04 6.09
CA VAL A 308 9.47 23.28 5.50
C VAL A 308 9.84 21.81 5.30
N LEU A 309 11.05 21.52 4.80
CA LEU A 309 11.54 20.14 4.64
C LEU A 309 11.83 19.44 5.98
N SER A 310 12.01 20.15 7.08
CA SER A 310 12.11 19.55 8.42
C SER A 310 10.74 19.33 9.05
N CYS A 311 9.83 20.29 8.98
CA CYS A 311 8.44 20.08 9.42
C CYS A 311 7.71 18.98 8.62
N LEU A 312 8.08 18.74 7.36
CA LEU A 312 7.61 17.58 6.59
C LEU A 312 8.24 16.27 7.05
N GLU A 313 9.54 16.24 7.36
CA GLU A 313 10.21 15.05 7.91
C GLU A 313 9.54 14.57 9.22
N ASP A 314 9.12 15.52 10.08
CA ASP A 314 8.46 15.23 11.35
C ASP A 314 6.97 14.83 11.20
N GLN A 315 6.37 14.95 9.99
CA GLN A 315 4.94 14.68 9.73
C GLN A 315 4.71 13.51 8.76
N ASP A 316 5.45 13.47 7.65
CA ASP A 316 5.49 12.40 6.67
C ASP A 316 6.91 12.34 6.05
N PRO A 317 7.79 11.46 6.59
CA PRO A 317 9.13 11.26 6.04
C PRO A 317 9.15 10.90 4.56
N MET A 318 8.14 10.17 4.05
CA MET A 318 8.07 9.80 2.64
C MET A 318 7.72 11.00 1.75
N GLN A 319 6.92 11.94 2.26
CA GLN A 319 6.65 13.20 1.59
C GLN A 319 7.88 14.11 1.53
N GLU A 320 8.70 14.17 2.58
CA GLU A 320 10.01 14.88 2.56
C GLU A 320 10.89 14.32 1.45
N VAL A 321 11.11 13.00 1.47
CA VAL A 321 12.01 12.29 0.54
C VAL A 321 11.58 12.53 -0.91
N PHE A 322 10.27 12.43 -1.20
CA PHE A 322 9.73 12.69 -2.53
C PHE A 322 9.88 14.16 -2.95
N LEU A 323 9.55 15.11 -2.06
CA LEU A 323 9.62 16.53 -2.35
C LEU A 323 11.07 16.98 -2.57
N ARG A 324 12.01 16.59 -1.70
CA ARG A 324 13.45 16.87 -1.85
C ARG A 324 14.00 16.27 -3.14
N ALA A 325 13.63 15.04 -3.49
CA ALA A 325 14.04 14.40 -4.73
C ALA A 325 13.56 15.18 -5.98
N ALA A 326 12.37 15.80 -5.94
CA ALA A 326 11.88 16.68 -6.99
C ALA A 326 12.58 18.07 -6.98
N LEU A 327 12.75 18.69 -5.81
CA LEU A 327 13.44 19.97 -5.64
C LEU A 327 14.89 19.92 -6.13
N LEU A 328 15.60 18.82 -5.87
CA LEU A 328 16.96 18.58 -6.37
C LEU A 328 17.03 18.44 -7.91
N LYS A 329 15.93 18.11 -8.58
CA LYS A 329 15.82 18.13 -10.05
C LYS A 329 15.46 19.52 -10.59
N ALA A 330 14.69 20.29 -9.82
CA ALA A 330 14.12 21.56 -10.25
C ALA A 330 15.18 22.65 -10.50
N LEU A 331 14.96 23.47 -11.54
CA LEU A 331 15.74 24.66 -11.89
C LEU A 331 17.28 24.51 -11.69
N PRO A 332 17.94 23.55 -12.37
CA PRO A 332 19.34 23.21 -12.09
C PRO A 332 20.31 24.38 -12.29
N GLN A 333 20.02 25.32 -13.20
CA GLN A 333 20.78 26.56 -13.32
C GLN A 333 20.71 27.40 -12.04
N ARG A 334 19.51 27.65 -11.51
CA ARG A 334 19.30 28.42 -10.27
C ARG A 334 19.94 27.76 -9.06
N GLN A 335 19.92 26.43 -8.98
CA GLN A 335 20.64 25.70 -7.94
C GLN A 335 22.17 25.87 -8.03
N ASN A 336 22.75 25.90 -9.24
CA ASN A 336 24.18 26.23 -9.41
C ASN A 336 24.47 27.68 -8.98
N GLU A 337 23.67 28.65 -9.44
CA GLU A 337 23.83 30.07 -9.11
C GLU A 337 23.74 30.33 -7.59
N ASN A 338 22.74 29.74 -6.93
CA ASN A 338 22.57 29.84 -5.47
C ASN A 338 23.68 29.12 -4.70
N ARG A 339 24.16 27.95 -5.16
CA ARG A 339 25.31 27.26 -4.54
C ARG A 339 26.57 28.11 -4.62
N ASP A 340 26.81 28.74 -5.77
CA ASP A 340 28.01 29.56 -5.96
C ASP A 340 27.90 30.89 -5.19
N ALA A 341 26.68 31.41 -4.99
CA ALA A 341 26.40 32.48 -4.04
C ALA A 341 26.61 32.05 -2.57
N ALA A 342 26.16 30.85 -2.17
CA ALA A 342 26.40 30.30 -0.84
C ALA A 342 27.90 30.13 -0.54
N LEU A 343 28.69 29.70 -1.52
CA LEU A 343 30.15 29.66 -1.41
C LEU A 343 30.78 31.06 -1.22
N ASN A 344 30.21 32.10 -1.84
CA ASN A 344 30.63 33.49 -1.57
C ASN A 344 30.28 33.92 -0.13
N LEU A 345 29.10 33.54 0.38
CA LEU A 345 28.67 33.84 1.75
C LEU A 345 29.56 33.16 2.80
N VAL A 346 29.91 31.88 2.61
CA VAL A 346 30.89 31.18 3.48
C VAL A 346 32.22 31.92 3.51
N VAL A 347 32.76 32.29 2.35
CA VAL A 347 34.05 33.00 2.27
C VAL A 347 33.96 34.37 2.96
N ALA A 348 32.89 35.13 2.75
CA ALA A 348 32.69 36.44 3.37
C ALA A 348 32.54 36.36 4.90
N GLU A 349 31.70 35.45 5.40
CA GLU A 349 31.41 35.28 6.83
C GLU A 349 32.64 34.79 7.61
N VAL A 350 33.44 33.90 7.00
CA VAL A 350 34.72 33.45 7.57
C VAL A 350 35.79 34.56 7.50
N MET A 351 35.79 35.42 6.48
CA MET A 351 36.76 36.52 6.35
C MET A 351 36.49 37.70 7.30
N ASP A 352 35.23 38.08 7.55
CA ASP A 352 34.92 39.05 8.63
C ASP A 352 35.19 38.44 10.02
N GLY A 353 34.78 37.17 10.22
CA GLY A 353 34.96 36.47 11.49
C GLY A 353 36.41 36.18 11.89
N LEU A 354 37.33 36.02 10.93
CA LEU A 354 38.73 35.62 11.19
C LEU A 354 39.78 36.63 10.70
N GLY A 355 39.39 37.75 10.05
CA GLY A 355 40.31 38.66 9.36
C GLY A 355 41.47 39.22 10.21
N LEU A 356 41.30 39.27 11.53
CA LEU A 356 42.32 39.70 12.50
C LEU A 356 43.39 38.62 12.79
N LEU A 357 43.02 37.35 12.67
CA LEU A 357 43.91 36.19 12.91
C LEU A 357 44.77 35.82 11.69
N ILE A 358 44.51 36.45 10.53
CA ILE A 358 45.16 36.17 9.26
C ILE A 358 46.09 37.33 8.90
N LEU A 359 47.39 37.05 8.83
CA LEU A 359 48.42 38.01 8.44
C LEU A 359 48.05 38.68 7.11
N SER A 360 48.14 40.02 7.05
CA SER A 360 47.72 40.83 5.91
C SER A 360 48.32 40.33 4.57
N ALA A 361 49.61 39.99 4.57
CA ALA A 361 50.33 39.45 3.41
C ALA A 361 49.80 38.09 2.92
N ARG A 362 49.10 37.32 3.75
CA ARG A 362 48.54 35.99 3.43
C ARG A 362 47.03 35.99 3.19
N ARG A 363 46.31 37.11 3.39
CA ARG A 363 44.84 37.17 3.27
C ARG A 363 44.32 36.68 1.91
N ALA A 364 44.94 37.09 0.80
CA ALA A 364 44.55 36.62 -0.53
C ALA A 364 44.85 35.13 -0.78
N GLU A 365 45.95 34.61 -0.20
CA GLU A 365 46.29 33.18 -0.25
C GLU A 365 45.28 32.34 0.54
N PHE A 366 44.87 32.86 1.71
CA PHE A 366 43.85 32.26 2.55
C PHE A 366 42.49 32.26 1.85
N GLU A 367 42.00 33.41 1.37
CA GLU A 367 40.69 33.53 0.71
C GLU A 367 40.55 32.61 -0.52
N ALA A 368 41.56 32.60 -1.39
CA ALA A 368 41.57 31.74 -2.57
C ALA A 368 41.60 30.24 -2.19
N SER A 369 42.39 29.87 -1.16
CA SER A 369 42.42 28.49 -0.65
C SER A 369 41.14 28.11 0.10
N LEU A 370 40.48 29.05 0.77
CA LEU A 370 39.24 28.86 1.52
C LEU A 370 38.07 28.62 0.57
N ARG A 371 37.96 29.44 -0.49
CA ARG A 371 37.02 29.24 -1.60
C ARG A 371 37.17 27.85 -2.22
N ARG A 372 38.42 27.40 -2.45
CA ARG A 372 38.70 26.06 -2.98
C ARG A 372 38.21 24.95 -2.05
N ILE A 373 38.55 24.98 -0.76
CA ILE A 373 38.13 23.91 0.16
C ILE A 373 36.62 23.92 0.43
N SER A 374 35.98 25.09 0.44
CA SER A 374 34.52 25.20 0.58
C SER A 374 33.82 24.61 -0.63
N SER A 375 34.36 24.83 -1.84
CA SER A 375 33.87 24.19 -3.07
C SER A 375 34.07 22.67 -3.08
N GLU A 376 35.17 22.16 -2.51
CA GLU A 376 35.46 20.72 -2.40
C GLU A 376 34.48 20.03 -1.44
N ILE A 377 34.26 20.62 -0.26
CA ILE A 377 33.28 20.18 0.74
C ILE A 377 31.86 20.25 0.16
N CYS A 378 31.50 21.34 -0.51
CA CYS A 378 30.20 21.52 -1.16
C CYS A 378 29.95 20.46 -2.26
N HIS A 379 30.95 20.16 -3.09
CA HIS A 379 30.83 19.11 -4.11
C HIS A 379 30.65 17.71 -3.48
N GLY A 380 31.29 17.45 -2.34
CA GLY A 380 31.01 16.27 -1.52
C GLY A 380 29.57 16.25 -1.00
N TRP A 381 29.05 17.38 -0.50
CA TRP A 381 27.69 17.48 0.03
C TRP A 381 26.61 17.18 -1.01
N LEU A 382 26.87 17.42 -2.31
CA LEU A 382 25.96 17.00 -3.40
C LEU A 382 25.71 15.49 -3.45
N GLN A 383 26.58 14.66 -2.88
CA GLN A 383 26.35 13.22 -2.71
C GLN A 383 25.51 12.91 -1.46
N VAL A 384 25.61 13.73 -0.42
CA VAL A 384 24.82 13.59 0.82
C VAL A 384 23.36 14.00 0.59
N GLN A 385 23.12 15.10 -0.16
CA GLN A 385 21.77 15.53 -0.58
C GLN A 385 21.00 14.43 -1.35
N ARG A 386 21.72 13.53 -2.03
CA ARG A 386 21.17 12.43 -2.85
C ARG A 386 20.88 11.15 -2.06
N LEU A 387 21.12 11.11 -0.76
CA LEU A 387 20.71 9.97 0.05
C LEU A 387 19.18 9.93 0.16
N GLN A 388 18.60 8.73 0.27
CA GLN A 388 17.19 8.57 0.61
C GLN A 388 16.96 9.13 2.02
N ASP A 389 17.74 8.64 2.96
CA ASP A 389 17.73 9.00 4.38
C ASP A 389 18.34 10.40 4.57
N LYS A 390 17.58 11.31 5.18
CA LYS A 390 18.01 12.71 5.39
C LYS A 390 19.07 12.79 6.50
N VAL A 391 20.20 13.43 6.19
CA VAL A 391 21.27 13.67 7.16
C VAL A 391 20.99 14.99 7.89
N ARG A 392 20.65 14.90 9.17
CA ARG A 392 20.56 16.05 10.09
C ARG A 392 21.95 16.38 10.64
N LEU A 393 22.14 17.64 11.05
CA LEU A 393 23.36 18.15 11.67
C LEU A 393 23.05 18.62 13.09
N THR A 394 23.96 18.36 14.04
CA THR A 394 23.89 18.99 15.38
C THR A 394 25.19 19.71 15.73
N LEU A 395 25.04 20.89 16.32
CA LEU A 395 26.07 21.66 17.02
C LEU A 395 25.83 21.72 18.54
N SER A 396 24.77 21.06 19.03
CA SER A 396 24.39 21.02 20.43
C SER A 396 24.94 19.77 21.09
N ILE A 397 25.67 19.92 22.20
CA ILE A 397 26.28 18.81 22.93
C ILE A 397 25.24 18.18 23.87
N GLY A 398 24.32 17.40 23.30
CA GLY A 398 23.32 16.64 24.04
C GLY A 398 23.89 15.35 24.63
N PHE A 399 24.50 14.51 23.78
CA PHE A 399 24.85 13.13 24.13
C PHE A 399 26.34 12.84 23.97
N SER A 400 26.97 12.27 25.00
CA SER A 400 28.42 12.10 25.07
C SER A 400 29.04 11.22 23.96
N GLU A 401 28.22 10.40 23.29
CA GLU A 401 28.66 9.40 22.30
C GLU A 401 28.81 10.00 20.90
N GLU A 402 28.15 11.13 20.63
CA GLU A 402 28.23 11.85 19.36
C GLU A 402 29.57 12.57 19.17
N TRP A 403 30.26 12.93 20.26
CA TRP A 403 31.34 13.92 20.26
C TRP A 403 32.74 13.33 20.50
N GLN A 404 33.71 13.75 19.70
CA GLN A 404 35.13 13.45 19.88
C GLN A 404 35.94 14.70 20.24
N PRO A 405 36.95 14.62 21.12
CA PRO A 405 37.86 15.73 21.37
C PRO A 405 38.64 16.11 20.11
N ILE A 406 38.68 17.40 19.77
CA ILE A 406 39.37 17.89 18.56
C ILE A 406 40.86 17.48 18.54
N PRO A 407 41.37 16.83 17.46
CA PRO A 407 42.76 16.35 17.36
C PRO A 407 43.79 17.47 17.12
N LEU A 408 44.05 18.30 18.14
CA LEU A 408 44.98 19.43 18.08
C LEU A 408 46.48 19.03 18.04
N ARG A 409 46.82 17.77 18.34
CA ARG A 409 48.21 17.25 18.42
C ARG A 409 48.84 16.92 17.06
N LEU A 410 48.63 17.79 16.07
CA LEU A 410 49.24 17.69 14.74
C LEU A 410 50.64 18.34 14.71
N THR A 411 51.63 17.68 15.34
CA THR A 411 53.09 17.88 15.12
C THR A 411 53.92 16.87 15.94
N GLN A 412 54.11 15.65 15.42
CA GLN A 412 55.29 14.81 15.68
C GLN A 412 55.34 13.64 14.68
N ALA A 413 55.77 13.93 13.45
CA ALA A 413 56.06 12.94 12.42
C ALA A 413 57.27 13.43 11.59
N SER A 414 58.15 12.50 11.20
CA SER A 414 59.38 12.75 10.43
C SER A 414 60.43 13.66 11.12
N ALA A 415 61.21 13.09 12.06
CA ALA A 415 62.48 13.67 12.52
C ALA A 415 63.46 12.63 13.11
N ARG A 416 63.54 11.41 12.56
CA ARG A 416 64.66 10.49 12.87
C ARG A 416 64.92 9.51 11.71
N PRO A 417 66.11 9.52 11.09
CA PRO A 417 66.55 8.44 10.21
C PRO A 417 66.78 7.16 10.99
N GLU A 418 66.57 6.02 10.35
CA GLU A 418 66.96 4.71 10.89
C GLU A 418 68.46 4.48 10.65
N THR A 419 69.19 4.09 11.70
CA THR A 419 70.48 3.41 11.59
C THR A 419 70.54 2.27 12.62
N PRO A 420 70.96 1.05 12.25
CA PRO A 420 70.92 -0.10 13.14
C PRO A 420 72.13 -0.15 14.10
N SER A 421 71.86 -0.68 15.30
CA SER A 421 72.76 -1.40 16.23
C SER A 421 74.29 -1.30 16.10
N VAL A 422 74.99 -1.05 17.22
CA VAL A 422 76.06 -1.94 17.75
C VAL A 422 76.38 -1.61 19.23
N SER A 423 76.98 -2.59 19.92
CA SER A 423 77.27 -2.79 21.35
C SER A 423 77.62 -1.62 22.32
N SER A 424 77.26 -1.86 23.58
CA SER A 424 77.82 -1.40 24.88
C SER A 424 79.38 -1.52 24.99
N PRO A 425 80.08 -1.11 26.11
CA PRO A 425 79.56 -0.77 27.45
C PRO A 425 80.28 0.35 28.26
N SER A 426 79.76 0.55 29.49
CA SER A 426 80.49 0.91 30.73
C SER A 426 80.91 2.36 31.02
N ALA A 427 80.17 2.99 31.95
CA ALA A 427 80.76 3.75 33.07
C ALA A 427 79.76 3.76 34.25
N GLN A 428 80.25 3.63 35.50
CA GLN A 428 79.44 3.62 36.73
C GLN A 428 79.86 4.79 37.66
N PRO A 429 79.27 5.02 38.86
CA PRO A 429 78.59 6.29 39.10
C PRO A 429 79.25 7.17 40.19
N SER A 430 78.75 8.41 40.33
CA SER A 430 78.92 9.23 41.53
C SER A 430 77.63 9.29 42.35
N LYS A 431 77.77 9.30 43.69
CA LYS A 431 76.67 9.17 44.66
C LYS A 431 76.28 10.52 45.26
N ALA A 432 74.99 10.72 45.53
CA ALA A 432 74.51 11.55 46.62
C ALA A 432 73.32 10.84 47.29
N GLN A 433 73.31 10.73 48.62
CA GLN A 433 72.27 10.02 49.37
C GLN A 433 71.64 10.91 50.46
N SER A 434 70.34 11.12 50.34
CA SER A 434 69.38 11.31 51.43
C SER A 434 67.99 11.08 50.80
N LYS A 435 67.17 10.11 51.21
CA LYS A 435 66.49 9.95 52.52
C LYS A 435 65.78 11.26 52.91
N ASP A 436 64.47 11.27 53.15
CA ASP A 436 63.64 10.20 53.71
C ASP A 436 62.42 9.80 52.88
N GLY A 437 61.79 8.68 53.27
CA GLY A 437 60.69 8.08 52.54
C GLY A 437 59.36 8.08 53.30
N ARG A 438 58.26 8.09 52.54
CA ARG A 438 57.00 7.43 52.93
C ARG A 438 56.60 6.47 51.83
N GLN A 439 56.33 5.23 52.21
CA GLN A 439 55.69 4.26 51.32
C GLN A 439 54.24 4.69 51.11
N ALA A 440 53.85 4.89 49.86
CA ALA A 440 52.46 4.90 49.42
C ALA A 440 52.26 3.70 48.48
N LEU A 441 51.11 3.03 48.58
CA LEU A 441 50.84 1.83 47.81
C LEU A 441 50.87 2.13 46.30
N GLN A 442 51.40 1.20 45.52
CA GLN A 442 51.19 1.19 44.08
C GLN A 442 49.71 0.91 43.79
N GLN A 443 48.94 1.97 43.51
CA GLN A 443 47.67 1.80 42.83
C GLN A 443 47.92 1.44 41.36
N PRO A 444 47.11 0.56 40.74
CA PRO A 444 47.25 0.26 39.32
C PRO A 444 47.00 1.52 38.49
N LYS A 445 47.83 1.72 37.48
CA LYS A 445 47.71 2.80 36.49
C LYS A 445 46.31 2.76 35.88
N PRO A 446 45.45 3.78 36.06
CA PRO A 446 44.12 3.78 35.45
C PRO A 446 44.27 3.88 33.93
N GLU A 447 43.49 3.08 33.22
CA GLU A 447 43.25 3.27 31.80
C GLU A 447 42.55 4.62 31.57
N PRO A 448 42.75 5.28 30.43
CA PRO A 448 42.10 6.55 30.15
C PRO A 448 40.59 6.33 30.05
N LYS A 449 39.86 6.73 31.09
CA LYS A 449 38.39 6.79 31.05
C LYS A 449 37.96 7.58 29.82
N SER A 450 36.92 7.13 29.14
CA SER A 450 36.20 7.94 28.17
C SER A 450 35.79 9.28 28.81
N PRO A 451 35.88 10.41 28.09
CA PRO A 451 35.40 11.68 28.60
C PRO A 451 33.89 11.57 28.86
N SER A 452 33.43 12.19 29.94
CA SER A 452 32.01 12.31 30.24
C SER A 452 31.39 13.46 29.43
N SER A 453 30.06 13.47 29.29
CA SER A 453 29.35 14.58 28.62
C SER A 453 29.79 15.95 29.16
N HIS A 454 29.96 16.05 30.49
CA HIS A 454 30.39 17.26 31.18
C HIS A 454 31.85 17.69 30.95
N ASP A 455 32.68 16.92 30.23
CA ASP A 455 34.06 17.29 29.92
C ASP A 455 34.17 18.14 28.64
N PHE A 456 33.18 18.04 27.75
CA PHE A 456 33.05 18.90 26.56
C PHE A 456 32.48 20.27 26.91
N LEU A 457 32.73 21.28 26.07
CA LEU A 457 32.37 22.68 26.31
C LEU A 457 31.63 23.35 25.15
N GLU A 458 32.20 23.33 23.94
CA GLU A 458 31.54 23.87 22.73
C GLU A 458 31.86 22.98 21.51
N ALA A 459 30.89 22.87 20.61
CA ALA A 459 31.02 22.17 19.34
C ALA A 459 31.92 22.96 18.37
N VAL A 460 32.96 22.29 17.87
CA VAL A 460 33.93 22.83 16.92
C VAL A 460 33.61 22.41 15.48
N TRP A 461 32.99 21.24 15.30
CA TRP A 461 32.52 20.73 14.02
C TRP A 461 31.26 19.88 14.23
N PRO A 462 30.20 20.01 13.40
CA PRO A 462 28.93 19.34 13.64
C PRO A 462 29.06 17.81 13.63
N ALA A 463 28.23 17.15 14.44
CA ALA A 463 27.94 15.73 14.29
C ALA A 463 26.86 15.54 13.20
N PHE A 464 26.88 14.39 12.54
CA PHE A 464 25.96 14.04 11.46
C PHE A 464 25.12 12.83 11.85
N LEU A 465 23.80 13.00 11.82
CA LEU A 465 22.78 12.07 12.33
C LEU A 465 21.80 11.68 11.21
N VAL A 466 21.20 10.51 11.32
CA VAL A 466 20.14 10.00 10.41
C VAL A 466 19.05 9.32 11.24
N ALA A 467 17.79 9.41 10.82
CA ALA A 467 16.67 8.76 11.51
C ALA A 467 16.85 7.23 11.54
N ASN A 468 16.54 6.60 12.68
CA ASN A 468 16.82 5.18 12.93
C ASN A 468 15.59 4.31 12.59
N ALA A 469 15.55 3.74 11.38
CA ALA A 469 14.37 3.09 10.82
C ALA A 469 13.88 1.80 11.53
N ASP A 470 14.73 1.17 12.35
CA ASP A 470 14.45 -0.13 12.97
C ASP A 470 13.85 -0.05 14.39
N GLN A 471 13.55 1.15 14.92
CA GLN A 471 12.90 1.32 16.23
C GLN A 471 11.46 1.85 16.11
N PRO A 472 10.45 1.20 16.75
CA PRO A 472 9.09 1.74 16.81
C PRO A 472 9.03 2.97 17.72
N GLN A 473 8.18 3.93 17.37
CA GLN A 473 8.10 5.26 17.96
C GLN A 473 7.40 5.32 19.34
N ASP A 474 7.39 4.21 20.08
CA ASP A 474 6.66 3.99 21.34
C ASP A 474 7.59 4.01 22.57
N GLY A 475 8.15 5.18 22.89
CA GLY A 475 8.76 5.45 24.20
C GLY A 475 10.16 6.08 24.17
N ASP A 476 10.22 7.31 24.70
CA ASP A 476 11.43 8.14 24.89
C ASP A 476 12.16 8.55 23.58
N ASP A 477 11.91 9.79 23.15
CA ASP A 477 12.43 10.43 21.92
C ASP A 477 13.96 10.38 21.80
N SER A 478 14.67 10.19 22.92
CA SER A 478 16.12 10.32 23.02
C SER A 478 16.93 9.25 22.25
N THR A 479 16.30 8.27 21.60
CA THR A 479 16.98 7.12 20.96
C THR A 479 16.82 7.03 19.43
N ALA A 480 15.99 7.88 18.83
CA ALA A 480 15.54 7.74 17.44
C ALA A 480 16.57 8.06 16.33
N TRP A 481 17.83 8.34 16.67
CA TRP A 481 18.86 8.85 15.73
C TRP A 481 20.11 7.97 15.70
N MET A 482 20.50 7.53 14.50
CA MET A 482 21.75 6.83 14.24
C MET A 482 22.88 7.82 13.92
N LEU A 483 24.00 7.72 14.63
CA LEU A 483 25.20 8.52 14.40
C LEU A 483 25.93 8.06 13.12
N LEU A 484 25.94 8.92 12.09
CA LEU A 484 26.64 8.64 10.82
C LEU A 484 28.11 9.09 10.87
N HIS A 485 28.40 10.22 11.50
CA HIS A 485 29.78 10.65 11.79
C HIS A 485 29.81 11.52 13.04
N ASN A 486 30.77 11.25 13.94
CA ASN A 486 30.99 12.04 15.15
C ASN A 486 31.21 13.54 14.86
N GLY A 487 30.69 14.38 15.75
CA GLY A 487 31.09 15.78 15.84
C GLY A 487 32.44 15.91 16.54
N TYR A 488 33.08 17.07 16.38
CA TYR A 488 34.27 17.41 17.16
C TYR A 488 33.92 18.54 18.12
N ALA A 489 34.22 18.35 19.39
CA ALA A 489 34.06 19.35 20.44
C ALA A 489 35.40 19.61 21.14
N ILE A 490 35.50 20.74 21.82
CA ILE A 490 36.64 21.05 22.68
C ILE A 490 36.34 20.69 24.14
N THR A 491 37.33 20.18 24.86
CA THR A 491 37.19 19.82 26.28
C THR A 491 37.88 20.79 27.22
N LYS A 492 37.44 20.82 28.48
CA LYS A 492 38.08 21.59 29.59
C LYS A 492 39.59 21.38 29.65
N ALA A 493 40.05 20.14 29.47
CA ALA A 493 41.47 19.78 29.48
C ALA A 493 42.26 20.34 28.27
N GLN A 494 41.61 20.74 27.18
CA GLN A 494 42.26 21.30 25.99
C GLN A 494 42.36 22.83 26.03
N ILE A 495 41.42 23.52 26.70
CA ILE A 495 41.41 24.99 26.79
C ILE A 495 42.26 25.53 27.93
N LYS A 496 42.44 24.77 29.04
CA LYS A 496 43.00 25.28 30.30
C LYS A 496 44.27 26.13 30.17
N GLU A 497 45.25 25.69 29.37
CA GLU A 497 46.52 26.42 29.16
C GLU A 497 46.30 27.85 28.63
N ALA A 498 45.25 28.06 27.82
CA ALA A 498 44.83 29.36 27.31
C ALA A 498 43.86 30.12 28.24
N GLU A 499 43.11 29.43 29.11
CA GLU A 499 42.35 30.07 30.20
C GLU A 499 43.29 30.70 31.23
N ASP A 500 44.28 29.92 31.70
CA ASP A 500 45.33 30.36 32.63
C ASP A 500 46.12 31.56 32.03
N GLU A 501 46.34 31.57 30.71
CA GLU A 501 46.98 32.67 29.96
C GLU A 501 46.11 33.94 29.89
N MET A 502 44.83 33.85 29.48
CA MET A 502 43.94 35.01 29.47
C MET A 502 43.73 35.59 30.88
N ALA A 503 43.66 34.73 31.91
CA ALA A 503 43.57 35.17 33.29
C ALA A 503 44.82 35.97 33.73
N ALA A 504 46.01 35.64 33.20
CA ALA A 504 47.24 36.39 33.41
C ALA A 504 47.29 37.70 32.60
N GLU A 505 46.86 37.71 31.33
CA GLU A 505 46.68 38.93 30.52
C GLU A 505 45.74 39.93 31.22
N GLU A 506 44.59 39.44 31.69
CA GLU A 506 43.58 40.29 32.33
C GLU A 506 44.01 40.73 33.74
N SER A 507 44.66 39.86 34.53
CA SER A 507 45.22 40.24 35.83
C SER A 507 46.29 41.33 35.70
N SER A 508 47.13 41.25 34.67
CA SER A 508 48.13 42.27 34.35
C SER A 508 47.46 43.58 33.92
N SER A 509 46.43 43.50 33.08
CA SER A 509 45.62 44.66 32.66
C SER A 509 44.89 45.32 33.84
N ARG A 510 44.32 44.53 34.75
CA ARG A 510 43.69 44.99 36.01
C ARG A 510 44.71 45.62 36.95
N ARG A 511 45.93 45.10 37.03
CA ARG A 511 47.04 45.67 37.81
C ARG A 511 47.46 47.03 37.25
N ASN A 512 47.65 47.13 35.94
CA ASN A 512 48.01 48.39 35.26
C ASN A 512 46.89 49.45 35.36
N ARG A 513 45.62 49.04 35.28
CA ARG A 513 44.47 49.94 35.55
C ARG A 513 44.41 50.36 37.02
N ARG A 514 44.83 49.53 37.98
CA ARG A 514 44.90 49.90 39.41
C ARG A 514 46.02 50.89 39.70
N THR A 515 47.22 50.73 39.11
CA THR A 515 48.29 51.73 39.25
C THR A 515 47.93 53.05 38.56
N ALA A 516 47.32 53.01 37.37
CA ALA A 516 46.82 54.22 36.69
C ALA A 516 45.77 54.98 37.53
N ARG A 517 44.84 54.26 38.18
CA ARG A 517 43.85 54.81 39.14
C ARG A 517 44.43 55.18 40.52
N GLN A 518 45.70 54.89 40.77
CA GLN A 518 46.44 55.38 41.94
C GLN A 518 47.28 56.63 41.59
N SER A 519 47.60 56.86 40.32
CA SER A 519 48.18 58.12 39.82
C SER A 519 47.15 59.19 39.45
N ILE A 520 45.90 58.81 39.14
CA ILE A 520 44.78 59.72 38.85
C ILE A 520 43.59 59.23 39.66
N GLY A 521 43.17 60.03 40.65
CA GLY A 521 42.02 59.73 41.51
C GLY A 521 40.88 60.70 41.25
N ASP A 522 39.83 60.24 40.57
CA ASP A 522 38.64 61.05 40.24
C ASP A 522 37.31 60.38 40.62
N PRO A 523 36.25 61.17 40.89
CA PRO A 523 34.96 60.70 41.39
C PRO A 523 33.96 60.33 40.26
N PRO A 524 32.71 59.91 40.56
CA PRO A 524 31.73 59.45 39.56
C PRO A 524 31.20 60.49 38.54
N THR A 525 31.84 61.65 38.38
CA THR A 525 31.38 62.76 37.52
C THR A 525 31.65 62.55 36.03
N ASP A 526 32.75 61.89 35.66
CA ASP A 526 33.21 61.80 34.27
C ASP A 526 32.17 61.21 33.32
N LYS A 527 31.48 60.14 33.74
CA LYS A 527 30.45 59.48 32.91
C LYS A 527 29.25 60.37 32.59
N LEU A 528 29.04 61.48 33.32
CA LEU A 528 28.01 62.48 33.00
C LEU A 528 28.58 63.65 32.19
N ALA A 529 29.81 64.07 32.45
CA ALA A 529 30.50 65.09 31.65
C ALA A 529 30.67 64.63 30.19
N TYR A 530 31.09 63.37 29.98
CA TYR A 530 31.28 62.77 28.66
C TYR A 530 29.96 62.59 27.87
N LEU A 531 28.79 62.68 28.53
CA LEU A 531 27.47 62.60 27.88
C LEU A 531 26.91 63.97 27.46
N LEU A 532 27.60 65.07 27.81
CA LEU A 532 27.23 66.44 27.46
C LEU A 532 28.24 67.10 26.50
N HIS A 533 29.14 66.31 25.91
CA HIS A 533 30.14 66.74 24.94
C HIS A 533 30.05 65.88 23.68
N HIS A 534 29.57 66.48 22.59
CA HIS A 534 29.47 65.80 21.30
C HIS A 534 30.47 66.30 20.24
N ASP A 535 31.19 67.38 20.54
CA ASP A 535 32.28 67.96 19.74
C ASP A 535 33.55 68.09 20.59
N GLU A 536 34.71 67.72 20.05
CA GLU A 536 36.00 67.73 20.79
C GLU A 536 36.74 69.09 20.77
N ASP A 537 36.31 70.02 19.91
CA ASP A 537 37.04 71.28 19.63
C ASP A 537 36.75 72.41 20.64
N ASP A 538 35.54 72.50 21.20
CA ASP A 538 35.10 73.68 21.95
C ASP A 538 35.43 73.65 23.46
N LYS A 539 36.72 73.68 23.78
CA LYS A 539 37.27 73.65 25.16
C LYS A 539 37.03 74.91 26.00
N TYR A 540 36.18 75.85 25.55
CA TYR A 540 36.11 77.22 26.10
C TYR A 540 34.73 77.72 26.54
N GLN A 541 33.83 76.86 27.06
CA GLN A 541 32.64 77.36 27.77
C GLN A 541 32.22 76.61 29.05
N TYR A 542 33.18 76.36 29.95
CA TYR A 542 32.90 75.87 31.30
C TYR A 542 32.92 76.97 32.36
N ASN A 543 31.74 77.54 32.66
CA ASN A 543 31.34 78.06 33.99
C ASN A 543 29.90 78.64 33.97
N ASP A 544 28.91 77.86 33.53
CA ASP A 544 27.51 78.17 33.84
C ASP A 544 27.09 77.51 35.17
N PRO A 545 26.78 78.27 36.23
CA PRO A 545 26.29 77.71 37.50
C PRO A 545 24.95 76.98 37.36
N TYR A 546 24.13 77.33 36.36
CA TYR A 546 22.81 76.72 36.14
C TYR A 546 22.94 75.27 35.65
N GLN A 547 23.78 74.99 34.65
CA GLN A 547 24.10 73.63 34.24
C GLN A 547 24.69 72.78 35.39
N GLN A 548 25.60 73.34 36.20
CA GLN A 548 26.16 72.62 37.35
C GLN A 548 25.09 72.29 38.41
N ALA A 549 24.15 73.21 38.67
CA ALA A 549 23.02 72.97 39.56
C ALA A 549 22.06 71.90 39.03
N LEU A 550 21.80 71.88 37.72
CA LEU A 550 21.01 70.83 37.05
C LEU A 550 21.70 69.46 37.15
N LEU A 551 23.01 69.39 36.92
CA LEU A 551 23.76 68.13 37.04
C LEU A 551 23.72 67.59 38.48
N GLN A 552 23.91 68.47 39.46
CA GLN A 552 23.77 68.14 40.88
C GLN A 552 22.35 67.67 41.25
N ARG A 553 21.31 68.25 40.63
CA ARG A 553 19.92 67.76 40.78
C ARG A 553 19.76 66.36 40.17
N LEU A 554 20.20 66.15 38.93
CA LEU A 554 20.15 64.84 38.26
C LEU A 554 20.86 63.74 39.06
N ILE A 555 22.00 64.04 39.66
CA ILE A 555 22.72 63.09 40.53
C ILE A 555 21.88 62.74 41.77
N LYS A 556 21.29 63.74 42.44
CA LYS A 556 20.51 63.58 43.68
C LYS A 556 19.12 62.97 43.48
N THR A 557 18.48 63.21 42.33
CA THR A 557 17.18 62.64 41.96
C THR A 557 17.26 61.12 41.91
N LYS A 558 16.33 60.44 42.59
CA LYS A 558 16.22 58.97 42.59
C LYS A 558 15.32 58.42 41.48
N SER A 559 14.22 59.11 41.18
CA SER A 559 13.23 58.68 40.20
C SER A 559 13.77 58.76 38.78
N ARG A 560 13.63 57.68 38.02
CA ARG A 560 13.91 57.61 36.58
C ARG A 560 13.02 58.59 35.78
N GLU A 561 11.81 58.85 36.24
CA GLU A 561 10.86 59.78 35.60
C GLU A 561 11.24 61.25 35.84
N GLU A 562 11.57 61.64 37.08
CA GLU A 562 12.03 63.00 37.36
C GLU A 562 13.37 63.27 36.64
N ALA A 563 14.31 62.32 36.65
CA ALA A 563 15.56 62.44 35.92
C ALA A 563 15.32 62.60 34.40
N ARG A 564 14.40 61.81 33.82
CA ARG A 564 14.04 61.92 32.40
C ARG A 564 13.37 63.25 32.07
N ALA A 565 12.50 63.76 32.94
CA ALA A 565 11.85 65.07 32.76
C ALA A 565 12.87 66.22 32.81
N ILE A 566 13.84 66.16 33.73
CA ILE A 566 14.92 67.17 33.81
C ILE A 566 15.83 67.10 32.57
N ILE A 567 16.18 65.91 32.07
CA ILE A 567 16.96 65.75 30.83
C ILE A 567 16.16 66.25 29.62
N GLN A 568 14.91 65.82 29.45
CA GLN A 568 14.08 66.22 28.32
C GLN A 568 13.77 67.73 28.31
N GLY A 569 13.68 68.37 29.49
CA GLY A 569 13.40 69.81 29.61
C GLY A 569 14.62 70.74 29.50
N HIS A 570 15.86 70.23 29.62
CA HIS A 570 17.07 71.06 29.64
C HIS A 570 18.23 70.56 28.77
N PHE A 571 18.20 69.29 28.35
CA PHE A 571 19.22 68.63 27.53
C PHE A 571 18.54 67.70 26.48
N PRO A 572 17.62 68.20 25.64
CA PRO A 572 16.76 67.36 24.80
C PRO A 572 17.54 66.49 23.81
N GLU A 573 18.65 67.00 23.28
CA GLU A 573 19.53 66.29 22.33
C GLU A 573 20.35 65.17 23.00
N GLY A 574 20.62 65.29 24.31
CA GLY A 574 21.34 64.27 25.09
C GLY A 574 20.46 63.10 25.56
N LEU A 575 19.18 63.06 25.22
CA LEU A 575 18.22 62.10 25.79
C LEU A 575 18.58 60.64 25.47
N GLU A 576 18.98 60.32 24.24
CA GLU A 576 19.37 58.96 23.84
C GLU A 576 20.67 58.52 24.53
N ALA A 577 21.69 59.39 24.52
CA ALA A 577 22.95 59.15 25.22
C ALA A 577 22.75 58.94 26.73
N SER A 578 21.77 59.62 27.33
CA SER A 578 21.43 59.51 28.76
C SER A 578 20.77 58.20 29.19
N GLU A 579 20.36 57.32 28.27
CA GLU A 579 19.66 56.05 28.59
C GLU A 579 20.40 55.21 29.64
N ALA A 580 21.72 55.10 29.53
CA ALA A 580 22.55 54.34 30.47
C ALA A 580 22.53 54.96 31.87
N PHE A 581 22.48 56.29 31.98
CA PHE A 581 22.33 56.99 33.26
C PHE A 581 20.91 56.82 33.82
N LEU A 582 19.86 56.93 33.00
CA LEU A 582 18.47 56.71 33.41
C LEU A 582 18.25 55.29 33.95
N LYS A 583 18.92 54.28 33.39
CA LYS A 583 18.87 52.89 33.90
C LYS A 583 19.43 52.76 35.33
N THR A 584 20.35 53.62 35.76
CA THR A 584 20.82 53.67 37.17
C THR A 584 19.80 54.22 38.17
N LYS A 585 18.72 54.84 37.69
CA LYS A 585 17.67 55.46 38.52
C LYS A 585 16.52 54.49 38.78
N GLU A 586 15.87 54.66 39.93
CA GLU A 586 14.73 53.86 40.37
C GLU A 586 13.58 54.01 39.36
N GLY A 587 13.22 52.91 38.68
CA GLY A 587 12.08 52.88 37.75
C GLY A 587 10.75 53.14 38.46
N PRO A 588 9.69 53.53 37.73
CA PRO A 588 8.38 53.77 38.33
C PRO A 588 7.88 52.51 39.07
N PRO A 589 7.21 52.67 40.23
CA PRO A 589 6.72 51.55 41.00
C PRO A 589 5.65 50.78 40.23
N VAL A 590 5.62 49.47 40.42
CA VAL A 590 4.62 48.62 39.78
C VAL A 590 3.22 49.06 40.23
N GLN A 591 2.38 49.38 39.26
CA GLN A 591 1.00 49.76 39.47
C GLN A 591 0.10 48.51 39.55
N PRO A 592 -1.01 48.54 40.29
CA PRO A 592 -2.05 47.52 40.17
C PRO A 592 -2.56 47.44 38.73
N TYR A 593 -2.72 46.23 38.19
CA TYR A 593 -3.29 46.05 36.86
C TYR A 593 -4.80 46.31 36.89
N VAL A 594 -5.24 47.33 36.15
CA VAL A 594 -6.64 47.64 35.92
C VAL A 594 -7.01 47.14 34.53
N PRO A 595 -7.90 46.13 34.39
CA PRO A 595 -8.41 45.70 33.09
C PRO A 595 -9.22 46.82 32.41
N ASP A 596 -9.10 46.90 31.09
CA ASP A 596 -9.88 47.78 30.21
C ASP A 596 -11.32 47.29 29.97
N PHE A 597 -11.65 46.08 30.46
CA PHE A 597 -12.97 45.46 30.38
C PHE A 597 -13.55 45.18 31.77
N LYS A 598 -14.89 45.14 31.85
CA LYS A 598 -15.59 44.75 33.08
C LYS A 598 -15.26 43.30 33.44
N LEU A 599 -14.64 43.10 34.59
CA LEU A 599 -14.43 41.76 35.17
C LEU A 599 -15.78 41.11 35.49
N LEU A 600 -15.88 39.83 35.15
CA LEU A 600 -16.93 38.92 35.59
C LEU A 600 -16.45 38.14 36.83
N PRO A 601 -17.35 37.54 37.63
CA PRO A 601 -16.98 36.71 38.78
C PRO A 601 -15.98 35.60 38.45
N TRP A 602 -15.06 35.33 39.38
CA TRP A 602 -14.06 34.28 39.23
C TRP A 602 -14.59 32.91 39.65
N HIS A 603 -14.53 31.94 38.73
CA HIS A 603 -14.73 30.51 38.97
C HIS A 603 -13.37 29.82 39.10
N LEU A 604 -12.74 29.99 40.27
CA LEU A 604 -11.42 29.40 40.55
C LEU A 604 -11.53 27.93 40.98
N PRO A 605 -10.68 27.03 40.45
CA PRO A 605 -10.46 25.72 41.08
C PRO A 605 -10.03 25.87 42.53
N ARG A 606 -10.36 24.89 43.37
CA ARG A 606 -10.13 24.92 44.82
C ARG A 606 -8.64 25.10 45.15
N GLU A 607 -7.78 24.53 44.33
CA GLU A 607 -6.32 24.56 44.41
C GLU A 607 -5.81 25.99 44.19
N VAL A 608 -6.37 26.70 43.20
CA VAL A 608 -6.05 28.10 42.90
C VAL A 608 -6.53 29.01 44.03
N HIS A 609 -7.74 28.79 44.56
CA HIS A 609 -8.27 29.58 45.67
C HIS A 609 -7.47 29.36 46.97
N ASN A 610 -7.16 28.11 47.33
CA ASN A 610 -6.32 27.77 48.48
C ASN A 610 -4.92 28.40 48.39
N TRP A 611 -4.30 28.36 47.20
CA TRP A 611 -3.02 29.03 46.96
C TRP A 611 -3.15 30.55 47.08
N PHE A 612 -4.22 31.13 46.54
CA PHE A 612 -4.46 32.58 46.50
C PHE A 612 -4.57 33.19 47.90
N GLU A 613 -5.35 32.60 48.81
CA GLU A 613 -5.41 33.04 50.21
C GLU A 613 -4.05 32.95 50.92
N GLY A 614 -3.26 31.91 50.60
CA GLY A 614 -1.88 31.76 51.07
C GLY A 614 -0.95 32.85 50.52
N ALA A 615 -1.06 33.16 49.23
CA ALA A 615 -0.26 34.16 48.54
C ALA A 615 -0.62 35.59 49.01
N LEU A 616 -1.90 35.91 49.20
CA LEU A 616 -2.34 37.16 49.82
C LEU A 616 -1.75 37.34 51.22
N SER A 617 -1.69 36.27 52.01
CA SER A 617 -1.09 36.31 53.36
C SER A 617 0.42 36.59 53.33
N SER A 618 1.15 36.12 52.31
CA SER A 618 2.55 36.47 52.10
C SER A 618 2.73 37.89 51.52
N ILE A 619 1.88 38.30 50.57
CA ILE A 619 1.90 39.65 49.96
C ILE A 619 1.63 40.74 51.00
N ASN A 620 0.69 40.50 51.92
CA ASN A 620 0.35 41.41 53.01
C ASN A 620 1.33 41.30 54.22
N GLY A 621 2.34 40.43 54.16
CA GLY A 621 3.32 40.23 55.23
C GLY A 621 2.76 39.57 56.50
N THR A 622 1.52 39.09 56.50
CA THR A 622 0.87 38.48 57.68
C THR A 622 1.33 37.05 57.95
N LYS A 623 1.85 36.36 56.92
CA LYS A 623 2.40 35.00 57.02
C LYS A 623 3.89 34.99 56.69
N GLY A 624 4.72 34.82 57.72
CA GLY A 624 6.16 34.60 57.58
C GLY A 624 6.49 33.23 56.97
N GLY A 625 7.61 33.15 56.27
CA GLY A 625 8.09 31.95 55.58
C GLY A 625 8.35 32.20 54.09
N ARG A 626 8.74 31.13 53.39
CA ARG A 626 8.95 31.13 51.94
C ARG A 626 7.60 30.96 51.21
N PRO A 627 7.23 31.84 50.25
CA PRO A 627 5.97 31.71 49.53
C PRO A 627 5.98 30.54 48.54
N SER A 628 4.79 30.13 48.10
CA SER A 628 4.56 29.05 47.12
C SER A 628 4.40 29.58 45.70
N SER A 629 4.83 28.80 44.71
CA SER A 629 4.58 29.05 43.28
C SER A 629 3.24 28.47 42.82
N LEU A 630 2.62 29.07 41.81
CA LEU A 630 1.42 28.57 41.14
C LEU A 630 1.70 28.38 39.64
N VAL A 631 1.24 27.27 39.07
CA VAL A 631 1.37 26.94 37.64
C VAL A 631 -0.01 26.72 37.05
N LEU A 632 -0.42 27.60 36.12
CA LEU A 632 -1.72 27.60 35.45
C LEU A 632 -1.55 27.21 33.98
N ILE A 633 -1.81 25.93 33.67
CA ILE A 633 -1.68 25.36 32.32
C ILE A 633 -3.07 25.30 31.68
N GLY A 634 -3.25 25.75 30.43
CA GLY A 634 -4.51 25.57 29.70
C GLY A 634 -4.61 26.40 28.42
N PRO A 635 -5.72 26.34 27.67
CA PRO A 635 -5.86 27.03 26.39
C PRO A 635 -5.75 28.57 26.51
N PRO A 636 -5.49 29.28 25.39
CA PRO A 636 -5.58 30.74 25.36
C PRO A 636 -7.00 31.23 25.70
N ARG A 637 -7.11 32.49 26.15
CA ARG A 637 -8.37 33.17 26.53
C ARG A 637 -9.16 32.57 27.72
N SER A 638 -8.67 31.52 28.39
CA SER A 638 -9.29 30.96 29.61
C SER A 638 -9.16 31.83 30.88
N GLY A 639 -8.57 33.02 30.79
CA GLY A 639 -8.54 34.03 31.88
C GLY A 639 -7.33 33.96 32.81
N LYS A 640 -6.48 32.93 32.70
CA LYS A 640 -5.30 32.68 33.55
C LYS A 640 -4.43 33.93 33.78
N THR A 641 -4.05 34.62 32.68
CA THR A 641 -3.23 35.84 32.74
C THR A 641 -3.96 36.98 33.44
N THR A 642 -5.24 37.20 33.12
CA THR A 642 -6.04 38.25 33.74
C THR A 642 -6.14 38.01 35.24
N PHE A 643 -6.52 36.80 35.67
CA PHE A 643 -6.58 36.41 37.08
C PHE A 643 -5.25 36.71 37.79
N ALA A 644 -4.13 36.20 37.25
CA ALA A 644 -2.80 36.39 37.80
C ALA A 644 -2.40 37.87 37.95
N LEU A 645 -2.97 38.77 37.14
CA LEU A 645 -2.70 40.21 37.23
C LEU A 645 -3.68 40.96 38.15
N THR A 646 -4.88 40.44 38.43
CA THR A 646 -5.97 41.20 39.10
C THR A 646 -5.75 41.60 40.56
N PHE A 647 -4.62 41.25 41.18
CA PHE A 647 -4.36 41.50 42.60
C PHE A 647 -2.94 42.03 42.86
N GLY A 648 -2.81 42.83 43.93
CA GLY A 648 -1.53 43.42 44.31
C GLY A 648 -0.95 44.35 43.23
N ARG A 649 0.33 44.15 42.93
CA ARG A 649 1.13 44.89 41.94
C ARG A 649 1.99 43.87 41.20
N PRO A 650 1.47 43.23 40.14
CA PRO A 650 2.14 42.13 39.46
C PRO A 650 3.29 42.64 38.59
N GLY A 651 4.47 42.03 38.73
CA GLY A 651 5.44 42.07 37.64
C GLY A 651 5.01 41.09 36.54
N LEU A 652 5.23 41.41 35.27
CA LEU A 652 4.82 40.58 34.13
C LEU A 652 5.97 40.42 33.13
N MET A 653 6.48 39.20 33.00
CA MET A 653 7.40 38.81 31.93
C MET A 653 6.65 37.99 30.88
N THR A 654 6.97 38.23 29.60
CA THR A 654 6.36 37.52 28.47
C THR A 654 7.44 37.04 27.50
N GLY A 655 7.53 35.73 27.26
CA GLY A 655 8.52 35.14 26.35
C GLY A 655 9.96 35.12 26.87
N ARG A 656 10.52 36.27 27.25
CA ARG A 656 11.94 36.44 27.60
C ARG A 656 12.16 36.96 29.02
N TRP A 657 13.39 36.77 29.52
CA TRP A 657 13.87 37.33 30.79
C TRP A 657 14.04 38.85 30.72
N ASP A 658 13.59 39.55 31.77
CA ASP A 658 13.76 40.99 31.94
C ASP A 658 14.19 41.31 33.39
N MET A 659 15.38 41.90 33.55
CA MET A 659 15.91 42.26 34.87
C MET A 659 15.34 43.59 35.39
N ASP A 660 15.06 44.57 34.51
CA ASP A 660 14.44 45.85 34.91
C ASP A 660 13.05 45.55 35.52
N GLU A 661 12.30 44.64 34.88
CA GLU A 661 10.99 44.16 35.34
C GLU A 661 11.03 43.52 36.73
N LEU A 662 12.00 42.63 36.97
CA LEU A 662 12.21 41.96 38.26
C LEU A 662 12.59 42.94 39.39
N LEU A 663 13.33 44.00 39.05
CA LEU A 663 13.85 44.99 39.98
C LEU A 663 12.85 46.13 40.28
N ARG A 664 11.68 46.17 39.64
CA ARG A 664 10.72 47.28 39.83
C ARG A 664 10.25 47.41 41.29
N PRO A 665 10.27 48.63 41.86
CA PRO A 665 9.89 48.83 43.25
C PRO A 665 8.38 48.58 43.46
N GLY A 666 8.03 48.02 44.61
CA GLY A 666 6.64 47.76 44.98
C GLY A 666 5.95 46.57 44.29
N MET A 667 6.64 45.79 43.43
CA MET A 667 6.11 44.52 42.91
C MET A 667 5.77 43.56 44.06
N THR A 668 4.55 43.02 44.08
CA THR A 668 4.09 42.06 45.11
C THR A 668 4.41 40.60 44.76
N HIS A 669 4.32 40.25 43.48
CA HIS A 669 4.51 38.89 42.96
C HIS A 669 4.86 38.97 41.47
N LEU A 670 5.41 37.90 40.91
CA LEU A 670 5.85 37.83 39.52
C LEU A 670 4.94 36.92 38.69
N VAL A 671 4.58 37.33 37.48
CA VAL A 671 3.80 36.56 36.51
C VAL A 671 4.68 36.25 35.31
N LEU A 672 4.93 34.96 35.08
CA LEU A 672 5.74 34.43 33.98
C LEU A 672 4.80 33.83 32.93
N LYS A 673 4.54 34.56 31.84
CA LYS A 673 3.54 34.19 30.83
C LYS A 673 4.18 33.66 29.55
N ASN A 674 3.97 32.38 29.24
CA ASN A 674 4.56 31.68 28.09
C ASN A 674 6.06 32.04 27.94
N VAL A 675 6.82 31.82 29.01
CA VAL A 675 8.25 32.12 29.09
C VAL A 675 9.03 30.93 28.59
N ASP A 676 9.99 31.19 27.70
CA ASP A 676 10.96 30.20 27.23
C ASP A 676 11.90 29.80 28.38
N LEU A 677 12.25 28.52 28.48
CA LEU A 677 13.03 27.94 29.59
C LEU A 677 14.44 27.49 29.21
N GLU A 678 14.80 27.43 27.92
CA GLU A 678 16.09 26.89 27.48
C GLU A 678 17.26 27.68 28.09
N ASP A 679 17.27 29.00 27.89
CA ASP A 679 18.26 29.95 28.44
C ASP A 679 17.80 30.67 29.73
N PHE A 680 16.68 30.28 30.37
CA PHE A 680 16.09 31.11 31.44
C PHE A 680 16.90 31.10 32.74
N PRO A 681 17.46 32.24 33.18
CA PRO A 681 18.35 32.28 34.34
C PRO A 681 17.56 32.14 35.65
N THR A 682 18.14 31.46 36.63
CA THR A 682 17.53 31.22 37.96
C THR A 682 16.17 30.51 37.93
N LYS A 683 15.88 29.77 36.86
CA LYS A 683 14.56 29.16 36.60
C LYS A 683 14.04 28.32 37.77
N ARG A 684 14.88 27.45 38.34
CA ARG A 684 14.56 26.63 39.53
C ARG A 684 14.36 27.46 40.81
N GLN A 685 15.11 28.54 41.00
CA GLN A 685 14.96 29.43 42.15
C GLN A 685 13.65 30.23 42.09
N LEU A 686 13.18 30.58 40.88
CA LEU A 686 11.89 31.23 40.66
C LEU A 686 10.73 30.23 40.77
N ALA A 687 10.86 29.02 40.22
CA ALA A 687 9.91 27.93 40.45
C ALA A 687 9.73 27.66 41.96
N GLY A 688 10.82 27.79 42.72
CA GLY A 688 10.82 27.69 44.18
C GLY A 688 10.48 28.97 44.95
N CYS A 689 10.24 30.12 44.32
CA CYS A 689 10.02 31.41 45.00
C CYS A 689 11.08 31.74 46.08
N GLN A 690 12.36 31.56 45.76
CA GLN A 690 13.46 31.74 46.73
C GLN A 690 13.56 33.17 47.28
N MET A 691 14.04 33.29 48.53
CA MET A 691 14.18 34.59 49.21
C MET A 691 15.22 35.51 48.55
N SER A 692 16.17 34.94 47.80
CA SER A 692 17.20 35.66 47.06
C SER A 692 17.53 34.96 45.75
N LEU A 693 17.80 35.74 44.70
CA LEU A 693 18.14 35.27 43.35
C LEU A 693 19.54 35.80 42.98
N PHE A 694 20.44 34.91 42.55
CA PHE A 694 21.75 35.29 42.05
C PHE A 694 21.73 35.33 40.51
N ILE A 695 21.80 36.53 39.95
CA ILE A 695 21.54 36.80 38.53
C ILE A 695 22.77 37.50 37.95
N HIS A 696 23.25 37.03 36.80
CA HIS A 696 24.31 37.70 36.05
C HIS A 696 23.69 38.78 35.14
N ASP A 697 24.31 39.96 35.12
CA ASP A 697 24.00 40.98 34.11
C ASP A 697 24.67 40.64 32.76
N ARG A 698 24.31 41.35 31.69
CA ARG A 698 24.86 41.18 30.33
C ARG A 698 26.37 41.39 30.26
N ASP A 699 26.92 42.18 31.18
CA ASP A 699 28.37 42.42 31.34
C ASP A 699 29.08 41.33 32.19
N GLY A 700 28.35 40.29 32.64
CA GLY A 700 28.88 39.16 33.39
C GLY A 700 29.00 39.37 34.91
N GLU A 701 28.74 40.57 35.43
CA GLU A 701 28.74 40.81 36.88
C GLU A 701 27.54 40.11 37.54
N GLY A 702 27.82 39.17 38.45
CA GLY A 702 26.83 38.43 39.23
C GLY A 702 26.33 39.23 40.44
N LYS A 703 25.02 39.51 40.48
CA LYS A 703 24.35 40.28 41.52
C LYS A 703 23.36 39.42 42.29
N ASN A 704 23.40 39.51 43.62
CA ASN A 704 22.38 38.90 44.48
C ASN A 704 21.22 39.89 44.69
N VAL A 705 19.99 39.45 44.43
CA VAL A 705 18.75 40.25 44.47
C VAL A 705 17.79 39.64 45.47
N ALA A 706 17.35 40.43 46.46
CA ALA A 706 16.30 40.01 47.38
C ALA A 706 14.96 39.89 46.63
N PHE A 707 14.34 38.72 46.70
CA PHE A 707 13.10 38.41 46.00
C PHE A 707 12.01 37.98 47.00
N GLY A 708 11.90 36.69 47.33
CA GLY A 708 11.00 36.20 48.38
C GLY A 708 9.51 36.48 48.13
N ARG A 709 9.10 36.52 46.86
CA ARG A 709 7.72 36.82 46.41
C ARG A 709 7.10 35.60 45.73
N PRO A 710 5.76 35.46 45.73
CA PRO A 710 5.09 34.42 44.94
C PRO A 710 5.40 34.58 43.45
N VAL A 711 5.40 33.46 42.72
CA VAL A 711 5.55 33.39 41.26
C VAL A 711 4.35 32.65 40.68
N ILE A 712 3.80 33.17 39.58
CA ILE A 712 2.66 32.61 38.85
C ILE A 712 3.08 32.33 37.41
N TRP A 713 3.24 31.05 37.08
CA TRP A 713 3.52 30.58 35.73
C TRP A 713 2.18 30.45 34.99
N VAL A 714 2.04 31.17 33.88
CA VAL A 714 0.81 31.20 33.07
C VAL A 714 1.12 30.68 31.68
N CYS A 715 0.70 29.46 31.41
CA CYS A 715 1.20 28.68 30.29
C CYS A 715 0.09 28.13 29.40
N THR A 716 0.37 28.01 28.11
CA THR A 716 -0.39 27.15 27.19
C THR A 716 0.16 25.71 27.27
N PRO A 717 -0.57 24.69 26.78
CA PRO A 717 -0.13 23.29 26.89
C PRO A 717 1.22 23.00 26.22
N GLU A 718 1.57 23.75 25.19
CA GLU A 718 2.81 23.63 24.43
C GLU A 718 3.99 24.24 25.20
N MET A 719 3.77 25.41 25.82
CA MET A 719 4.74 26.14 26.65
C MET A 719 4.63 25.74 28.13
N ASN A 720 4.53 24.44 28.40
CA ASN A 720 4.36 23.87 29.73
C ASN A 720 5.73 23.75 30.47
N PRO A 721 5.94 24.41 31.63
CA PRO A 721 7.22 24.39 32.33
C PRO A 721 7.57 23.01 32.91
N LEU A 722 6.60 22.09 32.98
CA LEU A 722 6.86 20.70 33.39
C LEU A 722 7.54 19.86 32.30
N ASN A 723 7.61 20.36 31.07
CA ASN A 723 8.33 19.71 29.97
C ASN A 723 9.86 19.93 30.07
N ASP A 724 10.31 20.95 30.83
CA ASP A 724 11.72 21.19 31.11
C ASP A 724 12.24 20.15 32.13
N PRO A 725 13.34 19.42 31.89
CA PRO A 725 13.80 18.38 32.80
C PRO A 725 14.23 18.87 34.19
N GLU A 726 14.77 20.09 34.32
CA GLU A 726 15.25 20.64 35.58
C GLU A 726 14.09 21.20 36.43
N ILE A 727 13.16 21.91 35.79
CA ILE A 727 11.97 22.47 36.44
C ILE A 727 10.90 21.42 36.66
N GLY A 728 10.61 20.56 35.69
CA GLY A 728 9.54 19.55 35.79
C GLY A 728 9.79 18.59 36.95
N SER A 729 11.02 18.06 37.05
CA SER A 729 11.43 17.22 38.18
C SER A 729 11.34 17.95 39.53
N TYR A 730 11.65 19.25 39.56
CA TYR A 730 11.53 20.07 40.77
C TYR A 730 10.08 20.44 41.14
N MET A 731 9.23 20.75 40.16
CA MET A 731 7.82 21.12 40.38
C MET A 731 6.94 19.91 40.73
N HIS A 732 7.32 18.70 40.29
CA HIS A 732 6.64 17.45 40.66
C HIS A 732 7.04 16.92 42.05
N ASP A 733 8.13 17.40 42.65
CA ASP A 733 8.49 17.10 44.04
C ASP A 733 7.45 17.71 45.02
N PRO A 734 6.73 16.93 45.83
CA PRO A 734 5.76 17.47 46.80
C PRO A 734 6.38 18.41 47.85
N SER A 735 7.69 18.33 48.10
CA SER A 735 8.42 19.23 49.01
C SER A 735 8.73 20.60 48.40
N SER A 736 8.53 20.78 47.09
CA SER A 736 8.76 22.05 46.39
C SER A 736 7.81 23.17 46.82
N GLY A 737 6.59 22.82 47.26
CA GLY A 737 5.52 23.76 47.56
C GLY A 737 4.87 24.41 46.32
N VAL A 738 5.09 23.86 45.13
CA VAL A 738 4.50 24.34 43.87
C VAL A 738 3.08 23.78 43.71
N VAL A 739 2.12 24.66 43.42
CA VAL A 739 0.73 24.27 43.12
C VAL A 739 0.54 24.25 41.61
N ILE A 740 0.27 23.07 41.04
CA ILE A 740 0.04 22.88 39.60
C ILE A 740 -1.45 22.69 39.34
N VAL A 741 -2.03 23.48 38.43
CA VAL A 741 -3.46 23.39 38.08
C VAL A 741 -3.65 23.44 36.56
N LYS A 742 -4.35 22.42 36.02
CA LYS A 742 -4.83 22.41 34.64
C LYS A 742 -6.18 23.12 34.57
N ILE A 743 -6.30 24.09 33.67
CA ILE A 743 -7.43 25.00 33.51
C ILE A 743 -8.15 24.67 32.22
N GLU A 744 -9.13 23.78 32.29
CA GLU A 744 -9.92 23.32 31.14
C GLU A 744 -11.02 24.32 30.77
N ASN A 745 -11.68 24.89 31.78
CA ASN A 745 -12.74 25.88 31.63
C ASN A 745 -12.21 27.32 31.74
N LYS A 746 -13.04 28.31 31.37
CA LYS A 746 -12.74 29.72 31.66
C LYS A 746 -12.79 29.96 33.17
N LEU A 747 -11.82 30.70 33.69
CA LEU A 747 -11.81 31.15 35.09
C LEU A 747 -12.86 32.24 35.39
N TYR A 748 -13.55 32.78 34.38
CA TYR A 748 -14.55 33.84 34.51
C TYR A 748 -15.84 33.46 33.77
N GLY A 749 -16.99 33.83 34.34
CA GLY A 749 -18.34 33.50 33.83
C GLY A 749 -19.36 34.60 34.09
#